data_AF-A0A3M7MIL4-F1
#
_entry.id   AF-A0A3M7MIL4-F1
#
_cell.length_a   1.000
_cell.length_b   1.000
_cell.length_c   1.000
_cell.angle_alpha   90.00
_cell.angle_beta   90.00
_cell.angle_gamma   90.00
#
_symmetry.space_group_name_H-M   'P 1'
#
loop_
_entity.id
_entity.type
_entity.pdbx_description
1 polymer ?
#
loop_
_entity_poly.entity_id
_entity_poly.type
_entity_poly.pdbx_seq_one_letter_code
_entity_poly.pdbx_strand_id
1 'polypeptide(L)'
;MRPSPGYALRLRSYISRNDARPAAPIQRSVKAAYYRGGTSRAVILQPQALPKERATWPAIFRQIMGSGDRYGRQLDGLGAGISSLSKICLVEPYGKRFPLLQKGARYRTGSYGLDGVRETLQAAEALDQKEAERSGDGPKLDIDYTFVGLGIENDEVDVAGNCGNMSSAIGPYAYNAGLLPASIYKSDGEVTVKIRNTNTGKLIDSTFKVVGGEAVVTGDYTIDGVSGKGSQIKLDFKDPYGSKTAKVLPTGKKIDNILGYRVTCIDGANPAVFIRADEVGIDGTILPDDFNKLPDKLALLESIRKAAAVAMGIAPTEDIVPRTIPKIGLVSQSSSHLVLSGETLKSSQMDIVIRFISDTQPHRAIPLTAALTTAVAARIPGTIVEQMLAPEPLSSSAITIGHASGRLQVNATMHKKKKLIPVSATVFRTAKRLFEGDIFYTDVVKKTSSTTSTSTDHVNYDSSGLHSLGLAFVLEHNGKDSSYLFEGDSESTTQIDVPSLEPEPEPEPEAKQQQSLEQVEETEQQPKATKLQYRPLPDPHRKHTLAPNFPAVPITPLTAALNTLNLQIASLLTDQTKTVVGLPPQVSAKLATLVKRANRSVVASFFGEKRRLMNMEKEYQKEQERKMRKMQKEQERNRRKMQTSLQSKARQEWRGRGKRQK
;
A
#
# COMPACT_ATOMS: atom_id res chain seq x y z
N MET A 1 43.09 57.74 32.39
CA MET A 1 43.82 56.64 31.70
C MET A 1 42.86 55.95 30.74
N ARG A 2 43.35 55.22 29.71
CA ARG A 2 42.48 54.50 28.76
C ARG A 2 42.07 53.13 29.32
N PRO A 3 40.81 52.69 29.19
CA PRO A 3 40.44 51.28 29.32
C PRO A 3 41.09 50.44 28.22
N SER A 4 41.23 49.14 28.48
CA SER A 4 41.90 48.16 27.62
C SER A 4 41.24 48.00 26.24
N PRO A 5 42.00 47.68 25.18
CA PRO A 5 41.41 47.31 23.89
C PRO A 5 40.68 45.97 24.02
N GLY A 6 39.38 45.96 23.77
CA GLY A 6 38.63 44.71 23.61
C GLY A 6 39.15 43.91 22.41
N TYR A 7 39.30 42.60 22.56
CA TYR A 7 39.76 41.70 21.50
C TYR A 7 38.69 41.56 20.40
N ALA A 8 38.65 42.54 19.48
CA ALA A 8 37.84 42.48 18.28
C ALA A 8 38.40 41.42 17.32
N LEU A 9 37.96 40.18 17.50
CA LEU A 9 38.40 39.01 16.75
C LEU A 9 37.92 39.11 15.29
N ARG A 10 38.72 39.79 14.46
CA ARG A 10 38.46 40.01 13.02
C ARG A 10 38.55 38.68 12.24
N LEU A 11 37.47 37.92 12.26
CA LEU A 11 37.20 36.89 11.25
C LEU A 11 37.15 37.57 9.87
N ARG A 12 38.28 37.53 9.15
CA ARG A 12 38.29 37.79 7.71
C ARG A 12 37.62 36.60 7.03
N SER A 13 36.33 36.73 6.71
CA SER A 13 35.68 35.81 5.78
C SER A 13 36.37 35.90 4.42
N TYR A 14 37.16 34.88 4.09
CA TYR A 14 37.64 34.66 2.73
C TYR A 14 36.44 34.25 1.88
N ILE A 15 35.73 35.25 1.35
CA ILE A 15 34.68 35.02 0.35
C ILE A 15 35.37 34.54 -0.93
N SER A 16 35.40 33.23 -1.13
CA SER A 16 35.70 32.62 -2.42
C SER A 16 34.67 33.13 -3.42
N ARG A 17 35.08 34.02 -4.34
CA ARG A 17 34.19 34.57 -5.39
C ARG A 17 33.92 33.57 -6.54
N ASN A 18 33.92 32.27 -6.24
CA ASN A 18 33.65 31.20 -7.20
C ASN A 18 32.48 30.29 -6.80
N ASP A 19 31.83 30.52 -5.65
CA ASP A 19 30.62 29.79 -5.28
C ASP A 19 29.45 30.24 -6.17
N ALA A 20 29.25 29.51 -7.27
CA ALA A 20 28.05 29.61 -8.07
C ALA A 20 26.85 29.27 -7.18
N ARG A 21 26.06 30.29 -6.80
CA ARG A 21 24.93 30.16 -5.85
C ARG A 21 24.14 28.88 -6.12
N PRO A 22 23.93 28.00 -5.11
CA PRO A 22 23.15 26.79 -5.30
C PRO A 22 21.78 27.15 -5.88
N ALA A 23 21.32 26.35 -6.85
CA ALA A 23 20.07 26.59 -7.55
C ALA A 23 18.91 26.62 -6.54
N ALA A 24 18.30 27.79 -6.36
CA ALA A 24 17.20 27.96 -5.43
C ALA A 24 16.04 27.04 -5.86
N PRO A 25 15.51 26.19 -4.96
CA PRO A 25 14.32 25.41 -5.25
C PRO A 25 13.13 26.37 -5.42
N ILE A 26 12.38 26.19 -6.50
CA ILE A 26 11.14 26.96 -6.75
C ILE A 26 9.97 26.01 -6.93
N GLN A 27 8.79 26.41 -6.45
CA GLN A 27 7.57 25.70 -6.79
C GLN A 27 7.14 26.04 -8.22
N ARG A 28 6.76 25.01 -8.99
CA ARG A 28 6.13 25.12 -10.30
C ARG A 28 4.77 24.44 -10.27
N SER A 29 3.80 25.04 -10.94
CA SER A 29 2.45 24.49 -11.09
C SER A 29 2.34 23.51 -12.27
N VAL A 30 1.43 22.54 -12.13
CA VAL A 30 0.91 21.71 -13.22
C VAL A 30 -0.62 21.66 -13.16
N LYS A 31 -1.29 21.83 -14.30
CA LYS A 31 -2.75 21.70 -14.39
C LYS A 31 -3.20 20.26 -14.16
N ALA A 32 -4.17 20.10 -13.26
CA ALA A 32 -4.59 18.79 -12.79
C ALA A 32 -6.04 18.79 -12.28
N ALA A 33 -6.65 17.62 -12.23
CA ALA A 33 -7.88 17.39 -11.48
C ALA A 33 -7.74 16.23 -10.51
N TYR A 34 -8.32 16.35 -9.31
CA TYR A 34 -8.36 15.28 -8.33
C TYR A 34 -9.74 14.61 -8.35
N TYR A 35 -9.77 13.31 -8.59
CA TYR A 35 -11.01 12.55 -8.79
C TYR A 35 -11.13 11.38 -7.82
N ARG A 36 -12.35 11.10 -7.38
CA ARG A 36 -12.73 9.76 -6.89
C ARG A 36 -13.15 8.90 -8.08
N GLY A 37 -12.52 7.75 -8.24
CA GLY A 37 -12.96 6.68 -9.14
C GLY A 37 -13.24 5.41 -8.35
N GLY A 38 -14.50 4.99 -8.26
CA GLY A 38 -14.89 3.88 -7.40
C GLY A 38 -14.53 4.13 -5.93
N THR A 39 -13.90 3.14 -5.28
CA THR A 39 -13.36 3.19 -3.92
C THR A 39 -11.88 3.61 -3.89
N SER A 40 -11.49 4.57 -4.74
CA SER A 40 -10.11 5.11 -4.82
C SER A 40 -10.11 6.58 -5.23
N ARG A 41 -9.02 7.29 -4.96
CA ARG A 41 -8.77 8.65 -5.47
C ARG A 41 -7.44 8.68 -6.22
N ALA A 42 -7.31 9.59 -7.19
CA ALA A 42 -6.07 9.87 -7.88
C ALA A 42 -6.04 11.32 -8.37
N VAL A 43 -4.82 11.84 -8.57
CA VAL A 43 -4.61 13.01 -9.43
C VAL A 43 -4.65 12.55 -10.89
N ILE A 44 -5.43 13.25 -11.71
CA ILE A 44 -5.48 13.09 -13.17
C ILE A 44 -4.73 14.25 -13.80
N LEU A 45 -3.76 13.93 -14.65
CA LEU A 45 -2.90 14.86 -15.38
C LEU A 45 -3.03 14.65 -16.89
N GLN A 46 -2.96 15.74 -17.64
CA GLN A 46 -2.74 15.67 -19.08
C GLN A 46 -1.23 15.68 -19.35
N PRO A 47 -0.67 14.74 -20.13
CA PRO A 47 0.73 14.75 -20.59
C PRO A 47 1.20 16.10 -21.16
N GLN A 48 0.29 16.89 -21.71
CA GLN A 48 0.48 18.21 -22.30
C GLN A 48 0.79 19.30 -21.25
N ALA A 49 0.39 19.10 -19.98
CA ALA A 49 0.64 20.03 -18.88
C ALA A 49 1.99 19.77 -18.16
N LEU A 50 2.62 18.60 -18.40
CA LEU A 50 3.88 18.21 -17.79
C LEU A 50 5.10 18.72 -18.60
N PRO A 51 6.29 18.83 -17.98
CA PRO A 51 7.52 19.14 -18.70
C PRO A 51 7.80 18.15 -19.84
N LYS A 52 8.34 18.64 -20.96
CA LYS A 52 8.60 17.80 -22.17
C LYS A 52 9.55 16.63 -21.91
N GLU A 53 10.45 16.76 -20.94
CA GLU A 53 11.42 15.73 -20.57
C GLU A 53 10.78 14.66 -19.66
N ARG A 54 10.31 13.55 -20.25
CA ARG A 54 9.62 12.46 -19.53
C ARG A 54 10.44 11.82 -18.40
N ALA A 55 11.77 11.88 -18.47
CA ALA A 55 12.66 11.40 -17.40
C ALA A 55 12.46 12.15 -16.07
N THR A 56 11.93 13.38 -16.09
CA THR A 56 11.59 14.14 -14.88
C THR A 56 10.29 13.66 -14.21
N TRP A 57 9.38 13.03 -14.96
CA TRP A 57 8.02 12.73 -14.50
C TRP A 57 7.97 11.85 -13.25
N PRO A 58 8.77 10.76 -13.09
CA PRO A 58 8.78 9.97 -11.86
C PRO A 58 9.12 10.76 -10.59
N ALA A 59 9.96 11.80 -10.69
CA ALA A 59 10.27 12.68 -9.56
C ALA A 59 9.11 13.65 -9.26
N ILE A 60 8.53 14.24 -10.30
CA ILE A 60 7.35 15.13 -10.19
C ILE A 60 6.16 14.35 -9.59
N PHE A 61 5.92 13.12 -10.04
CA PHE A 61 4.84 12.26 -9.55
C PHE A 61 5.00 11.88 -8.07
N ARG A 62 6.22 11.60 -7.61
CA ARG A 62 6.48 11.38 -6.18
C ARG A 62 6.20 12.62 -5.35
N GLN A 63 6.65 13.79 -5.79
CA GLN A 63 6.38 15.07 -5.10
C GLN A 63 4.87 15.38 -5.03
N ILE A 64 4.16 15.29 -6.16
CA ILE A 64 2.70 15.51 -6.22
C ILE A 64 1.93 14.63 -5.22
N MET A 65 2.43 13.41 -4.96
CA MET A 65 1.80 12.45 -4.05
C MET A 65 2.45 12.37 -2.66
N GLY A 66 3.47 13.16 -2.33
CA GLY A 66 4.19 13.06 -1.04
C GLY A 66 4.83 11.69 -0.80
N SER A 67 5.35 11.05 -1.85
CA SER A 67 5.87 9.66 -1.84
C SER A 67 7.36 9.58 -1.52
N GLY A 68 7.77 8.48 -0.88
CA GLY A 68 9.06 8.37 -0.19
C GLY A 68 8.99 8.82 1.27
N ASP A 69 7.77 8.98 1.82
CA ASP A 69 7.54 9.39 3.19
C ASP A 69 7.71 8.22 4.16
N ARG A 70 8.87 8.17 4.83
CA ARG A 70 9.20 7.22 5.90
C ARG A 70 8.20 7.16 7.08
N TYR A 71 7.30 8.12 7.21
CA TYR A 71 6.24 8.12 8.23
C TYR A 71 4.95 7.44 7.76
N GLY A 72 4.83 7.11 6.47
CA GLY A 72 3.65 6.45 5.92
C GLY A 72 2.40 7.34 5.83
N ARG A 73 2.54 8.67 5.77
CA ARG A 73 1.42 9.64 5.86
C ARG A 73 1.19 10.44 4.58
N GLN A 74 2.26 10.72 3.83
CA GLN A 74 2.28 11.52 2.60
C GLN A 74 1.78 12.97 2.80
N LEU A 75 2.17 13.62 3.91
CA LEU A 75 1.70 14.97 4.27
C LEU A 75 2.17 16.07 3.31
N ASP A 76 3.33 15.91 2.68
CA ASP A 76 3.91 16.88 1.75
C ASP A 76 3.46 16.59 0.30
N GLY A 77 2.14 16.48 0.10
CA GLY A 77 1.52 16.15 -1.18
C GLY A 77 0.04 15.77 -1.08
N LEU A 78 -0.52 15.24 -2.19
CA LEU A 78 -1.93 14.80 -2.28
C LEU A 78 -2.13 13.31 -2.02
N GLY A 79 -1.11 12.64 -1.48
CA GLY A 79 -1.21 11.31 -0.92
C GLY A 79 -2.00 11.29 0.39
N ALA A 80 -2.11 10.12 1.01
CA ALA A 80 -2.81 9.95 2.28
C ALA A 80 -2.42 8.65 3.00
N GLY A 81 -1.18 8.19 2.84
CA GLY A 81 -0.64 7.04 3.56
C GLY A 81 -1.18 5.66 3.18
N ILE A 82 -2.07 5.56 2.19
CA ILE A 82 -2.65 4.28 1.74
C ILE A 82 -2.71 4.16 0.22
N SER A 83 -2.49 2.94 -0.28
CA SER A 83 -2.30 2.68 -1.73
C SER A 83 -3.56 2.92 -2.58
N SER A 84 -4.75 2.99 -1.98
CA SER A 84 -6.00 3.40 -2.65
C SER A 84 -6.06 4.90 -2.95
N LEU A 85 -5.16 5.69 -2.37
CA LEU A 85 -5.09 7.16 -2.48
C LEU A 85 -3.75 7.65 -3.06
N SER A 86 -2.67 6.87 -2.93
CA SER A 86 -1.37 7.13 -3.58
C SER A 86 -1.39 6.75 -5.08
N LYS A 87 -1.96 7.63 -5.92
CA LYS A 87 -2.24 7.34 -7.35
C LYS A 87 -2.17 8.56 -8.27
N ILE A 88 -1.59 8.36 -9.45
CA ILE A 88 -1.69 9.27 -10.59
C ILE A 88 -2.32 8.55 -11.80
N CYS A 89 -3.02 9.31 -12.64
CA CYS A 89 -3.58 8.87 -13.91
C CYS A 89 -3.17 9.88 -15.00
N LEU A 90 -2.60 9.41 -16.11
CA LEU A 90 -2.35 10.21 -17.31
C LEU A 90 -3.45 9.94 -18.33
N VAL A 91 -4.02 11.00 -18.91
CA VAL A 91 -5.07 10.89 -19.95
C VAL A 91 -4.73 11.83 -21.10
N GLU A 92 -4.71 11.32 -22.33
CA GLU A 92 -4.52 12.12 -23.54
C GLU A 92 -5.42 11.63 -24.69
N PRO A 93 -5.81 12.49 -25.65
CA PRO A 93 -6.56 12.07 -26.83
C PRO A 93 -5.80 11.01 -27.64
N TYR A 94 -6.52 9.99 -28.12
CA TYR A 94 -5.93 8.88 -28.86
C TYR A 94 -5.17 9.38 -30.10
N GLY A 95 -4.01 8.78 -30.38
CA GLY A 95 -3.12 9.15 -31.49
C GLY A 95 -2.32 10.45 -31.32
N LYS A 96 -2.79 11.44 -30.54
CA LYS A 96 -2.17 12.78 -30.40
C LYS A 96 -1.03 12.83 -29.36
N ARG A 97 -0.02 11.97 -29.53
CA ARG A 97 1.13 11.90 -28.61
C ARG A 97 2.08 13.09 -28.74
N PHE A 98 2.60 13.56 -27.60
CA PHE A 98 3.74 14.47 -27.59
C PHE A 98 5.05 13.75 -28.01
N PRO A 99 5.94 14.41 -28.79
CA PRO A 99 7.18 13.79 -29.28
C PRO A 99 8.14 13.38 -28.16
N LEU A 100 8.82 12.25 -28.34
CA LEU A 100 9.95 11.84 -27.51
C LEU A 100 11.20 12.63 -27.89
N LEU A 101 11.86 13.22 -26.90
CA LEU A 101 13.23 13.73 -27.02
C LEU A 101 14.17 12.81 -26.21
N GLN A 102 15.13 12.23 -26.92
CA GLN A 102 16.17 11.29 -26.46
C GLN A 102 15.75 9.89 -26.00
N LYS A 103 16.49 8.89 -26.49
CA LYS A 103 16.64 7.55 -25.89
C LYS A 103 17.76 7.62 -24.86
N GLY A 104 17.60 7.06 -23.65
CA GLY A 104 18.77 6.89 -22.75
C GLY A 104 18.51 6.47 -21.30
N ALA A 105 17.38 6.82 -20.70
CA ALA A 105 17.19 6.68 -19.25
C ALA A 105 16.84 5.23 -18.82
N ARG A 106 17.83 4.50 -18.26
CA ARG A 106 17.64 3.17 -17.67
C ARG A 106 17.33 3.24 -16.17
N TYR A 107 16.05 3.24 -15.81
CA TYR A 107 15.60 3.09 -14.41
C TYR A 107 15.55 1.61 -13.99
N ARG A 108 15.82 1.33 -12.71
CA ARG A 108 15.83 -0.03 -12.12
C ARG A 108 14.43 -0.54 -11.74
N THR A 109 13.47 -0.47 -12.66
CA THR A 109 12.19 -1.17 -12.58
C THR A 109 11.83 -1.80 -13.93
N GLY A 110 11.56 -3.11 -13.95
CA GLY A 110 10.90 -3.80 -15.07
C GLY A 110 11.45 -3.55 -16.48
N SER A 111 12.78 -3.47 -16.64
CA SER A 111 13.50 -3.30 -17.92
C SER A 111 13.28 -2.01 -18.74
N TYR A 112 12.17 -1.28 -18.54
CA TYR A 112 11.66 -0.36 -19.58
C TYR A 112 11.03 0.96 -19.12
N GLY A 113 10.66 1.11 -17.83
CA GLY A 113 10.07 2.37 -17.31
C GLY A 113 8.74 2.80 -17.98
N LEU A 114 8.39 4.09 -17.83
CA LEU A 114 7.15 4.70 -18.34
C LEU A 114 6.95 4.53 -19.85
N ASP A 115 8.02 4.76 -20.63
CA ASP A 115 7.94 4.78 -22.09
C ASP A 115 8.12 3.39 -22.72
N GLY A 116 9.08 2.57 -22.26
CA GLY A 116 9.40 1.31 -22.93
C GLY A 116 8.30 0.23 -22.85
N VAL A 117 7.48 0.22 -21.78
CA VAL A 117 6.27 -0.63 -21.72
C VAL A 117 5.26 -0.17 -22.79
N ARG A 118 5.09 1.15 -22.93
CA ARG A 118 4.18 1.80 -23.88
C ARG A 118 4.66 1.66 -25.33
N GLU A 119 5.97 1.62 -25.56
CA GLU A 119 6.61 1.31 -26.86
C GLU A 119 6.49 -0.17 -27.21
N THR A 120 6.69 -1.08 -26.25
CA THR A 120 6.59 -2.53 -26.49
C THR A 120 5.16 -2.94 -26.87
N LEU A 121 4.15 -2.40 -26.16
CA LEU A 121 2.74 -2.60 -26.53
C LEU A 121 2.42 -1.99 -27.90
N GLN A 122 2.94 -0.80 -28.21
CA GLN A 122 2.81 -0.21 -29.55
C GLN A 122 3.45 -1.04 -30.66
N ALA A 123 4.58 -1.72 -30.43
CA ALA A 123 5.22 -2.52 -31.45
C ALA A 123 4.35 -3.72 -31.87
N ALA A 124 3.56 -4.28 -30.94
CA ALA A 124 2.53 -5.26 -31.24
C ALA A 124 1.28 -4.61 -31.86
N GLU A 125 0.71 -3.58 -31.20
CA GLU A 125 -0.52 -2.92 -31.66
C GLU A 125 -0.37 -2.28 -33.05
N ALA A 126 0.82 -1.81 -33.46
CA ALA A 126 1.08 -1.26 -34.79
C ALA A 126 1.26 -2.34 -35.88
N LEU A 127 1.31 -3.63 -35.52
CA LEU A 127 1.14 -4.75 -36.44
C LEU A 127 -0.35 -5.08 -36.55
N ASP A 128 -1.03 -5.27 -35.42
CA ASP A 128 -2.48 -5.54 -35.35
C ASP A 128 -3.29 -4.45 -36.07
N GLN A 129 -2.94 -3.16 -35.89
CA GLN A 129 -3.58 -2.04 -36.59
C GLN A 129 -3.32 -2.07 -38.10
N LYS A 130 -2.16 -2.53 -38.58
CA LYS A 130 -1.92 -2.66 -40.03
C LYS A 130 -2.70 -3.81 -40.66
N GLU A 131 -3.08 -4.82 -39.88
CA GLU A 131 -4.02 -5.86 -40.33
C GLU A 131 -5.47 -5.38 -40.25
N ALA A 132 -5.84 -4.61 -39.22
CA ALA A 132 -7.18 -4.04 -39.04
C ALA A 132 -7.50 -2.88 -40.00
N GLU A 133 -6.52 -2.06 -40.37
CA GLU A 133 -6.62 -1.03 -41.42
C GLU A 133 -6.72 -1.66 -42.82
N ARG A 134 -6.10 -2.83 -43.03
CA ARG A 134 -6.25 -3.64 -44.25
C ARG A 134 -7.64 -4.28 -44.39
N SER A 135 -8.34 -4.52 -43.28
CA SER A 135 -9.72 -5.04 -43.28
C SER A 135 -10.80 -3.95 -43.11
N GLY A 136 -10.41 -2.73 -42.77
CA GLY A 136 -11.30 -1.56 -42.67
C GLY A 136 -12.11 -1.45 -41.37
N ASP A 137 -11.93 -2.37 -40.42
CA ASP A 137 -12.76 -2.52 -39.20
C ASP A 137 -11.93 -2.39 -37.90
N GLY A 138 -10.94 -1.48 -37.91
CA GLY A 138 -10.10 -1.20 -36.74
C GLY A 138 -10.87 -0.51 -35.61
N PRO A 139 -10.61 -0.86 -34.33
CA PRO A 139 -11.32 -0.28 -33.20
C PRO A 139 -11.05 1.22 -33.09
N LYS A 140 -12.08 2.03 -33.37
CA LYS A 140 -12.02 3.49 -33.19
C LYS A 140 -11.94 3.81 -31.69
N LEU A 141 -10.81 4.36 -31.27
CA LEU A 141 -10.49 4.70 -29.87
C LEU A 141 -10.49 6.22 -29.68
N ASP A 142 -10.93 6.68 -28.51
CA ASP A 142 -11.06 8.11 -28.20
C ASP A 142 -9.87 8.64 -27.38
N ILE A 143 -9.39 7.86 -26.39
CA ILE A 143 -8.32 8.29 -25.47
C ILE A 143 -7.33 7.17 -25.09
N ASP A 144 -6.09 7.58 -24.80
CA ASP A 144 -5.09 6.80 -24.07
C ASP A 144 -5.20 7.08 -22.55
N TYR A 145 -5.08 6.04 -21.74
CA TYR A 145 -5.06 6.12 -20.28
C TYR A 145 -3.89 5.33 -19.68
N THR A 146 -3.00 6.01 -18.96
CA THR A 146 -1.92 5.38 -18.18
C THR A 146 -2.23 5.49 -16.68
N PHE A 147 -2.29 4.37 -15.98
CA PHE A 147 -2.24 4.35 -14.51
C PHE A 147 -0.79 4.45 -14.02
N VAL A 148 -0.58 5.18 -12.93
CA VAL A 148 0.69 5.21 -12.18
C VAL A 148 0.38 4.98 -10.70
N GLY A 149 0.90 3.89 -10.14
CA GLY A 149 0.92 3.63 -8.71
C GLY A 149 2.17 4.25 -8.08
N LEU A 150 2.01 4.94 -6.96
CA LEU A 150 3.13 5.54 -6.25
C LEU A 150 3.33 4.83 -4.91
N GLY A 151 4.60 4.51 -4.62
CA GLY A 151 5.06 4.08 -3.31
C GLY A 151 4.65 5.07 -2.21
N ILE A 152 4.56 4.58 -0.97
CA ILE A 152 4.19 5.41 0.17
C ILE A 152 5.48 5.77 0.90
N GLU A 153 6.10 4.77 1.53
CA GLU A 153 7.37 4.87 2.25
C GLU A 153 8.60 4.79 1.33
N ASN A 154 8.44 4.33 0.08
CA ASN A 154 9.50 4.13 -0.87
C ASN A 154 9.33 4.96 -2.16
N ASP A 155 10.43 5.14 -2.89
CA ASP A 155 10.51 5.90 -4.15
C ASP A 155 9.96 5.14 -5.38
N GLU A 156 9.05 4.18 -5.16
CA GLU A 156 8.56 3.30 -6.21
C GLU A 156 7.51 3.97 -7.10
N VAL A 157 7.61 3.72 -8.41
CA VAL A 157 6.69 4.22 -9.43
C VAL A 157 6.28 3.03 -10.31
N ASP A 158 5.12 2.44 -10.01
CA ASP A 158 4.57 1.29 -10.73
C ASP A 158 3.71 1.75 -11.91
N VAL A 159 3.99 1.19 -13.09
CA VAL A 159 3.26 1.39 -14.34
C VAL A 159 2.92 0.06 -15.04
N ALA A 160 3.13 -1.08 -14.38
CA ALA A 160 3.00 -2.42 -14.98
C ALA A 160 1.56 -2.97 -14.97
N GLY A 161 0.61 -2.28 -14.33
CA GLY A 161 -0.79 -2.68 -14.21
C GLY A 161 -1.78 -1.53 -14.36
N ASN A 162 -3.07 -1.85 -14.34
CA ASN A 162 -4.17 -0.88 -14.35
C ASN A 162 -4.85 -0.80 -12.97
N CYS A 163 -5.11 0.42 -12.47
CA CYS A 163 -6.07 0.62 -11.39
C CYS A 163 -7.51 0.66 -11.94
N GLY A 164 -8.15 -0.50 -12.00
CA GLY A 164 -9.53 -0.62 -12.47
C GLY A 164 -10.55 0.29 -11.75
N ASN A 165 -10.34 0.59 -10.46
CA ASN A 165 -11.17 1.57 -9.76
C ASN A 165 -11.08 2.97 -10.38
N MET A 166 -9.87 3.44 -10.71
CA MET A 166 -9.68 4.74 -11.34
C MET A 166 -10.19 4.77 -12.78
N SER A 167 -10.25 3.64 -13.48
CA SER A 167 -10.90 3.53 -14.81
C SER A 167 -12.34 4.08 -14.80
N SER A 168 -13.03 4.07 -13.64
CA SER A 168 -14.36 4.69 -13.45
C SER A 168 -14.40 6.20 -13.66
N ALA A 169 -13.29 6.90 -13.40
CA ALA A 169 -13.22 8.36 -13.49
C ALA A 169 -12.76 8.84 -14.88
N ILE A 170 -12.09 7.99 -15.66
CA ILE A 170 -11.39 8.39 -16.89
C ILE A 170 -12.35 8.82 -18.00
N GLY A 171 -13.45 8.10 -18.22
CA GLY A 171 -14.49 8.46 -19.19
C GLY A 171 -15.13 9.82 -18.88
N PRO A 172 -15.71 10.03 -17.68
CA PRO A 172 -16.23 11.33 -17.25
C PRO A 172 -15.18 12.45 -17.29
N TYR A 173 -13.95 12.19 -16.85
CA TYR A 173 -12.87 13.17 -16.90
C TYR A 173 -12.60 13.63 -18.34
N ALA A 174 -12.43 12.69 -19.27
CA ALA A 174 -12.10 13.02 -20.66
C ALA A 174 -13.24 13.76 -21.38
N TYR A 175 -14.49 13.45 -21.03
CA TYR A 175 -15.65 14.22 -21.49
C TYR A 175 -15.56 15.66 -20.99
N ASN A 176 -15.55 15.87 -19.67
CA ASN A 176 -15.60 17.21 -19.07
C ASN A 176 -14.33 18.04 -19.36
N ALA A 177 -13.19 17.39 -19.63
CA ALA A 177 -11.92 18.03 -20.00
C ALA A 177 -11.76 18.29 -21.52
N GLY A 178 -12.80 18.09 -22.33
CA GLY A 178 -12.79 18.45 -23.76
C GLY A 178 -11.91 17.56 -24.65
N LEU A 179 -11.55 16.35 -24.21
CA LEU A 179 -10.53 15.52 -24.87
C LEU A 179 -11.05 14.63 -26.02
N LEU A 180 -12.38 14.56 -26.20
CA LEU A 180 -13.02 13.59 -27.10
C LEU A 180 -13.26 14.14 -28.51
N PRO A 181 -13.54 13.28 -29.51
CA PRO A 181 -13.99 13.74 -30.83
C PRO A 181 -15.30 14.53 -30.75
N ALA A 182 -15.43 15.61 -31.53
CA ALA A 182 -16.61 16.48 -31.57
C ALA A 182 -17.94 15.77 -31.88
N SER A 183 -17.90 14.55 -32.42
CA SER A 183 -19.07 13.69 -32.61
C SER A 183 -19.72 13.21 -31.31
N ILE A 184 -18.99 13.21 -30.18
CA ILE A 184 -19.47 12.76 -28.87
C ILE A 184 -20.21 13.89 -28.11
N TYR A 185 -19.81 15.15 -28.30
CA TYR A 185 -20.41 16.32 -27.64
C TYR A 185 -21.71 16.84 -28.29
N LYS A 186 -22.43 16.00 -29.04
CA LYS A 186 -23.58 16.44 -29.85
C LYS A 186 -24.87 16.67 -29.07
N SER A 187 -25.06 15.97 -27.95
CA SER A 187 -26.25 16.06 -27.11
C SER A 187 -25.99 15.48 -25.73
N ASP A 188 -26.82 15.87 -24.76
CA ASP A 188 -26.98 15.13 -23.51
C ASP A 188 -27.52 13.70 -23.76
N GLY A 189 -27.45 12.84 -22.75
CA GLY A 189 -27.91 11.45 -22.82
C GLY A 189 -26.93 10.44 -22.23
N GLU A 190 -26.91 9.22 -22.76
CA GLU A 190 -25.90 8.21 -22.44
C GLU A 190 -24.74 8.29 -23.43
N VAL A 191 -23.52 8.47 -22.92
CA VAL A 191 -22.28 8.60 -23.68
C VAL A 191 -21.36 7.42 -23.37
N THR A 192 -20.72 6.85 -24.38
CA THR A 192 -19.67 5.83 -24.22
C THR A 192 -18.33 6.36 -24.75
N VAL A 193 -17.31 6.36 -23.91
CA VAL A 193 -15.92 6.72 -24.24
C VAL A 193 -15.08 5.46 -24.40
N LYS A 194 -14.31 5.37 -25.49
CA LYS A 194 -13.50 4.20 -25.84
C LYS A 194 -12.04 4.40 -25.42
N ILE A 195 -11.63 3.71 -24.36
CA ILE A 195 -10.36 3.92 -23.65
C ILE A 195 -9.38 2.79 -23.96
N ARG A 196 -8.16 3.11 -24.41
CA ARG A 196 -7.02 2.18 -24.36
C ARG A 196 -6.26 2.38 -23.06
N ASN A 197 -6.16 1.34 -22.22
CA ASN A 197 -5.24 1.36 -21.09
C ASN A 197 -3.81 1.03 -21.56
N THR A 198 -2.91 2.02 -21.50
CA THR A 198 -1.54 1.94 -22.03
C THR A 198 -0.61 1.06 -21.18
N ASN A 199 -0.99 0.68 -19.96
CA ASN A 199 -0.24 -0.26 -19.11
C ASN A 199 -0.42 -1.73 -19.56
N THR A 200 -1.52 -2.04 -20.26
CA THR A 200 -1.96 -3.42 -20.53
C THR A 200 -2.41 -3.68 -21.97
N GLY A 201 -2.57 -2.65 -22.80
CA GLY A 201 -3.18 -2.73 -24.14
C GLY A 201 -4.69 -3.00 -24.14
N LYS A 202 -5.29 -3.30 -22.97
CA LYS A 202 -6.72 -3.66 -22.89
C LYS A 202 -7.62 -2.45 -23.10
N LEU A 203 -8.71 -2.69 -23.83
CA LEU A 203 -9.70 -1.68 -24.18
C LEU A 203 -10.85 -1.70 -23.16
N ILE A 204 -11.36 -0.51 -22.82
CA ILE A 204 -12.44 -0.32 -21.87
C ILE A 204 -13.46 0.63 -22.50
N ASP A 205 -14.68 0.15 -22.74
CA ASP A 205 -15.83 1.00 -23.05
C ASP A 205 -16.36 1.58 -21.72
N SER A 206 -16.34 2.91 -21.57
CA SER A 206 -16.77 3.61 -20.35
C SER A 206 -18.06 4.38 -20.63
N THR A 207 -19.20 3.87 -20.14
CA THR A 207 -20.54 4.39 -20.43
C THR A 207 -21.14 5.08 -19.20
N PHE A 208 -21.63 6.32 -19.37
CA PHE A 208 -22.17 7.16 -18.31
C PHE A 208 -23.18 8.19 -18.86
N LYS A 209 -23.95 8.82 -17.97
CA LYS A 209 -24.91 9.88 -18.34
C LYS A 209 -24.26 11.25 -18.38
N VAL A 210 -24.71 12.10 -19.30
CA VAL A 210 -24.34 13.51 -19.47
C VAL A 210 -25.61 14.37 -19.45
N VAL A 211 -25.59 15.49 -18.73
CA VAL A 211 -26.64 16.52 -18.70
C VAL A 211 -25.99 17.90 -18.63
N GLY A 212 -26.47 18.87 -19.40
CA GLY A 212 -25.92 20.22 -19.47
C GLY A 212 -24.50 20.28 -20.05
N GLY A 213 -24.09 19.29 -20.85
CA GLY A 213 -22.71 19.19 -21.35
C GLY A 213 -21.67 18.75 -20.30
N GLU A 214 -22.09 18.23 -19.15
CA GLU A 214 -21.22 17.70 -18.09
C GLU A 214 -21.62 16.26 -17.72
N ALA A 215 -20.64 15.39 -17.41
CA ALA A 215 -20.92 14.05 -16.91
C ALA A 215 -21.63 14.08 -15.55
N VAL A 216 -22.79 13.43 -15.46
CA VAL A 216 -23.68 13.44 -14.29
C VAL A 216 -22.98 12.77 -13.11
N VAL A 217 -22.95 13.44 -11.95
CA VAL A 217 -22.29 12.97 -10.72
C VAL A 217 -23.27 12.35 -9.71
N THR A 218 -24.46 12.94 -9.58
CA THR A 218 -25.52 12.50 -8.66
C THR A 218 -26.41 11.42 -9.28
N GLY A 219 -27.06 10.61 -8.46
CA GLY A 219 -27.90 9.51 -8.91
C GLY A 219 -28.39 8.67 -7.73
N ASP A 220 -29.08 7.58 -8.04
CA ASP A 220 -29.68 6.66 -7.08
C ASP A 220 -28.79 5.45 -6.71
N TYR A 221 -27.75 5.20 -7.52
CA TYR A 221 -26.86 4.04 -7.42
C TYR A 221 -25.82 4.18 -6.29
N THR A 222 -25.59 3.08 -5.56
CA THR A 222 -24.62 2.96 -4.47
C THR A 222 -23.52 1.96 -4.81
N ILE A 223 -22.31 2.17 -4.30
CA ILE A 223 -21.26 1.15 -4.26
C ILE A 223 -20.70 1.06 -2.84
N ASP A 224 -20.61 -0.15 -2.30
CA ASP A 224 -20.17 -0.38 -0.93
C ASP A 224 -18.70 0.11 -0.78
N GLY A 225 -18.41 0.82 0.31
CA GLY A 225 -17.15 1.54 0.51
C GLY A 225 -17.10 2.98 -0.05
N VAL A 226 -18.20 3.54 -0.54
CA VAL A 226 -18.36 4.98 -0.82
C VAL A 226 -19.62 5.51 -0.13
N SER A 227 -19.48 6.57 0.66
CA SER A 227 -20.61 7.22 1.34
C SER A 227 -21.56 7.92 0.36
N GLY A 228 -22.85 7.66 0.50
CA GLY A 228 -23.91 8.29 -0.30
C GLY A 228 -24.17 7.60 -1.65
N LYS A 229 -24.99 8.28 -2.48
CA LYS A 229 -25.40 7.80 -3.81
C LYS A 229 -24.71 8.60 -4.91
N GLY A 230 -24.66 8.06 -6.13
CA GLY A 230 -24.10 8.74 -7.30
C GLY A 230 -24.63 8.20 -8.62
N SER A 231 -24.22 8.85 -9.71
CA SER A 231 -24.52 8.41 -11.07
C SER A 231 -23.81 7.08 -11.37
N GLN A 232 -24.54 6.15 -11.99
CA GLN A 232 -23.98 4.87 -12.40
C GLN A 232 -23.10 5.03 -13.64
N ILE A 233 -21.91 4.43 -13.57
CA ILE A 233 -20.93 4.33 -14.65
C ILE A 233 -20.70 2.86 -14.93
N LYS A 234 -20.89 2.45 -16.17
CA LYS A 234 -20.68 1.07 -16.65
C LYS A 234 -19.31 1.01 -17.33
N LEU A 235 -18.48 0.06 -16.90
CA LEU A 235 -17.17 -0.22 -17.51
C LEU A 235 -17.21 -1.61 -18.14
N ASP A 236 -17.08 -1.68 -19.45
CA ASP A 236 -16.98 -2.94 -20.22
C ASP A 236 -15.53 -3.16 -20.66
N PHE A 237 -14.83 -4.05 -19.96
CA PHE A 237 -13.46 -4.46 -20.30
C PHE A 237 -13.53 -5.46 -21.44
N LYS A 238 -13.10 -5.05 -22.64
CA LYS A 238 -13.20 -5.82 -23.89
C LYS A 238 -12.17 -6.94 -23.94
N ASP A 239 -12.60 -8.08 -24.47
CA ASP A 239 -11.79 -9.30 -24.65
C ASP A 239 -10.81 -9.54 -23.49
N PRO A 240 -11.33 -9.59 -22.25
CA PRO A 240 -10.53 -9.29 -21.06
C PRO A 240 -9.51 -10.39 -20.73
N TYR A 241 -9.73 -11.60 -21.24
CA TYR A 241 -8.94 -12.79 -20.94
C TYR A 241 -7.51 -12.75 -21.48
N GLY A 242 -6.71 -13.73 -21.04
CA GLY A 242 -5.37 -14.01 -21.59
C GLY A 242 -4.36 -12.88 -21.35
N SER A 243 -4.62 -12.00 -20.38
CA SER A 243 -3.86 -10.77 -20.09
C SER A 243 -2.37 -11.00 -19.84
N LYS A 244 -1.97 -12.22 -19.42
CA LYS A 244 -0.58 -12.66 -19.30
C LYS A 244 -0.33 -14.08 -19.83
N THR A 245 -1.36 -14.83 -20.18
CA THR A 245 -1.27 -16.26 -20.56
C THR A 245 -1.86 -16.60 -21.93
N ALA A 246 -2.44 -15.62 -22.64
CA ALA A 246 -3.16 -15.76 -23.92
C ALA A 246 -4.37 -16.73 -23.93
N LYS A 247 -4.71 -17.37 -22.80
CA LYS A 247 -5.78 -18.36 -22.67
C LYS A 247 -6.74 -17.99 -21.55
N VAL A 248 -7.99 -18.43 -21.64
CA VAL A 248 -8.97 -18.28 -20.54
C VAL A 248 -8.60 -19.22 -19.39
N LEU A 249 -8.37 -20.51 -19.69
CA LEU A 249 -7.91 -21.54 -18.75
C LEU A 249 -6.48 -21.94 -19.15
N PRO A 250 -5.42 -21.42 -18.50
CA PRO A 250 -4.05 -21.56 -19.01
C PRO A 250 -3.54 -23.02 -18.98
N THR A 251 -3.93 -23.76 -17.94
CA THR A 251 -3.71 -25.20 -17.73
C THR A 251 -4.53 -26.10 -18.67
N GLY A 252 -5.50 -25.52 -19.38
CA GLY A 252 -6.49 -26.25 -20.17
C GLY A 252 -7.62 -26.91 -19.37
N LYS A 253 -7.60 -26.86 -18.03
CA LYS A 253 -8.62 -27.50 -17.17
C LYS A 253 -9.49 -26.48 -16.45
N LYS A 254 -10.70 -26.90 -16.07
CA LYS A 254 -11.62 -26.12 -15.20
C LYS A 254 -11.27 -26.26 -13.72
N ILE A 255 -10.77 -27.45 -13.37
CA ILE A 255 -10.25 -27.84 -12.06
C ILE A 255 -8.89 -28.49 -12.28
N ASP A 256 -7.88 -28.01 -11.59
CA ASP A 256 -6.57 -28.63 -11.43
C ASP A 256 -6.41 -29.13 -10.00
N ASN A 257 -5.46 -30.06 -9.79
CA ASN A 257 -4.96 -30.43 -8.47
C ASN A 257 -3.57 -29.82 -8.30
N ILE A 258 -3.42 -28.91 -7.35
CA ILE A 258 -2.17 -28.21 -7.04
C ILE A 258 -1.85 -28.46 -5.56
N LEU A 259 -0.71 -29.10 -5.30
CA LEU A 259 -0.24 -29.49 -3.95
C LEU A 259 -1.26 -30.30 -3.13
N GLY A 260 -2.18 -31.03 -3.79
CA GLY A 260 -3.24 -31.82 -3.15
C GLY A 260 -4.62 -31.14 -3.14
N TYR A 261 -4.70 -29.84 -3.43
CA TYR A 261 -5.93 -29.04 -3.35
C TYR A 261 -6.57 -28.82 -4.72
N ARG A 262 -7.91 -28.75 -4.76
CA ARG A 262 -8.63 -28.45 -6.01
C ARG A 262 -8.63 -26.94 -6.25
N VAL A 263 -8.22 -26.53 -7.45
CA VAL A 263 -8.18 -25.10 -7.83
C VAL A 263 -8.71 -24.87 -9.25
N THR A 264 -9.33 -23.71 -9.50
CA THR A 264 -9.55 -23.20 -10.85
C THR A 264 -8.47 -22.17 -11.19
N CYS A 265 -7.65 -22.48 -12.18
CA CYS A 265 -6.61 -21.59 -12.72
C CYS A 265 -7.16 -20.87 -13.97
N ILE A 266 -7.30 -19.54 -13.92
CA ILE A 266 -8.00 -18.76 -14.94
C ILE A 266 -7.38 -17.36 -15.15
N ASP A 267 -7.34 -16.86 -16.38
CA ASP A 267 -6.91 -15.52 -16.75
C ASP A 267 -8.03 -14.82 -17.53
N GLY A 268 -9.00 -14.26 -16.79
CA GLY A 268 -10.24 -13.68 -17.32
C GLY A 268 -10.29 -12.14 -17.35
N ALA A 269 -9.24 -11.49 -16.83
CA ALA A 269 -8.98 -10.03 -16.82
C ALA A 269 -7.59 -9.77 -16.20
N ASN A 270 -7.21 -10.61 -15.23
CA ASN A 270 -5.88 -10.79 -14.68
C ASN A 270 -5.76 -12.25 -14.19
N PRO A 271 -4.59 -12.91 -14.20
CA PRO A 271 -4.50 -14.29 -13.74
C PRO A 271 -4.91 -14.46 -12.28
N ALA A 272 -5.74 -15.47 -12.01
CA ALA A 272 -6.25 -15.80 -10.69
C ALA A 272 -6.34 -17.33 -10.49
N VAL A 273 -6.19 -17.73 -9.23
CA VAL A 273 -6.37 -19.09 -8.72
C VAL A 273 -7.52 -19.04 -7.73
N PHE A 274 -8.58 -19.81 -7.97
CA PHE A 274 -9.71 -19.94 -7.06
C PHE A 274 -9.65 -21.28 -6.33
N ILE A 275 -9.77 -21.24 -5.00
CA ILE A 275 -9.77 -22.40 -4.11
C ILE A 275 -10.94 -22.26 -3.13
N ARG A 276 -11.56 -23.36 -2.72
CA ARG A 276 -12.62 -23.29 -1.70
C ARG A 276 -12.01 -23.02 -0.32
N ALA A 277 -12.68 -22.20 0.48
CA ALA A 277 -12.20 -21.85 1.82
C ALA A 277 -12.19 -23.05 2.78
N ASP A 278 -13.17 -23.95 2.64
CA ASP A 278 -13.30 -25.16 3.47
C ASP A 278 -12.20 -26.20 3.19
N GLU A 279 -11.81 -26.41 1.93
CA GLU A 279 -10.71 -27.31 1.55
C GLU A 279 -9.35 -26.93 2.18
N VAL A 280 -9.12 -25.64 2.45
CA VAL A 280 -7.92 -25.17 3.18
C VAL A 280 -8.15 -24.96 4.67
N GLY A 281 -9.35 -25.25 5.19
CA GLY A 281 -9.72 -25.06 6.59
C GLY A 281 -9.60 -23.61 7.05
N ILE A 282 -10.28 -22.70 6.34
CA ILE A 282 -10.38 -21.26 6.63
C ILE A 282 -11.86 -20.86 6.51
N ASP A 283 -12.35 -19.97 7.37
CA ASP A 283 -13.67 -19.37 7.20
C ASP A 283 -13.70 -18.51 5.92
N GLY A 284 -14.60 -18.82 4.99
CA GLY A 284 -14.75 -18.05 3.74
C GLY A 284 -15.16 -16.59 3.95
N THR A 285 -15.71 -16.25 5.11
CA THR A 285 -16.12 -14.91 5.50
C THR A 285 -15.02 -14.09 6.19
N ILE A 286 -13.87 -14.70 6.51
CA ILE A 286 -12.80 -14.12 7.34
C ILE A 286 -12.41 -12.69 6.94
N LEU A 287 -12.20 -11.83 7.95
CA LEU A 287 -11.78 -10.45 7.74
C LEU A 287 -10.24 -10.34 7.69
N PRO A 288 -9.67 -9.35 6.95
CA PRO A 288 -8.22 -9.22 6.75
C PRO A 288 -7.39 -9.26 8.03
N ASP A 289 -7.87 -8.60 9.08
CA ASP A 289 -7.13 -8.41 10.32
C ASP A 289 -7.14 -9.69 11.18
N ASP A 290 -8.10 -10.60 10.95
CA ASP A 290 -8.12 -11.96 11.51
C ASP A 290 -7.36 -12.96 10.63
N PHE A 291 -7.42 -12.81 9.30
CA PHE A 291 -6.67 -13.64 8.36
C PHE A 291 -5.15 -13.44 8.54
N ASN A 292 -4.72 -12.22 8.89
CA ASN A 292 -3.33 -11.91 9.28
C ASN A 292 -2.88 -12.63 10.58
N LYS A 293 -3.80 -13.18 11.39
CA LYS A 293 -3.47 -14.01 12.56
C LYS A 293 -3.25 -15.48 12.21
N LEU A 294 -3.35 -15.86 10.92
CA LEU A 294 -3.20 -17.23 10.42
C LEU A 294 -1.99 -17.37 9.47
N PRO A 295 -0.75 -17.13 9.94
CA PRO A 295 0.44 -17.09 9.07
C PRO A 295 0.67 -18.38 8.29
N ASP A 296 0.43 -19.55 8.90
CA ASP A 296 0.58 -20.86 8.24
C ASP A 296 -0.40 -21.03 7.06
N LYS A 297 -1.61 -20.47 7.19
CA LYS A 297 -2.62 -20.50 6.12
C LYS A 297 -2.24 -19.55 4.98
N LEU A 298 -1.67 -18.38 5.30
CA LEU A 298 -1.13 -17.45 4.30
C LEU A 298 0.06 -18.07 3.55
N ALA A 299 0.98 -18.76 4.25
CA ALA A 299 2.11 -19.47 3.66
C ALA A 299 1.67 -20.65 2.76
N LEU A 300 0.65 -21.42 3.18
CA LEU A 300 0.04 -22.47 2.38
C LEU A 300 -0.55 -21.91 1.08
N LEU A 301 -1.30 -20.81 1.17
CA LEU A 301 -1.93 -20.18 0.00
C LEU A 301 -0.91 -19.55 -0.94
N GLU A 302 0.18 -18.96 -0.44
CA GLU A 302 1.29 -18.49 -1.28
C GLU A 302 1.99 -19.67 -2.00
N SER A 303 2.15 -20.81 -1.33
CA SER A 303 2.72 -22.03 -1.94
C SER A 303 1.82 -22.56 -3.07
N ILE A 304 0.51 -22.66 -2.82
CA ILE A 304 -0.48 -23.04 -3.85
C ILE A 304 -0.48 -22.03 -5.01
N ARG A 305 -0.42 -20.72 -4.70
CA ARG A 305 -0.36 -19.64 -5.71
C ARG A 305 0.89 -19.77 -6.60
N LYS A 306 2.05 -20.09 -6.03
CA LYS A 306 3.31 -20.29 -6.78
C LYS A 306 3.29 -21.53 -7.66
N ALA A 307 2.93 -22.69 -7.11
CA ALA A 307 2.81 -23.93 -7.89
C ALA A 307 1.78 -23.79 -9.02
N ALA A 308 0.65 -23.12 -8.76
CA ALA A 308 -0.35 -22.79 -9.78
C ALA A 308 0.17 -21.80 -10.83
N ALA A 309 0.98 -20.80 -10.45
CA ALA A 309 1.60 -19.87 -11.40
C ALA A 309 2.51 -20.58 -12.42
N VAL A 310 3.28 -21.57 -11.95
CA VAL A 310 4.11 -22.42 -12.81
C VAL A 310 3.24 -23.30 -13.72
N ALA A 311 2.19 -23.93 -13.17
CA ALA A 311 1.23 -24.70 -13.96
C ALA A 311 0.48 -23.85 -15.02
N MET A 312 0.25 -22.56 -14.74
CA MET A 312 -0.34 -21.58 -15.68
C MET A 312 0.65 -21.05 -16.73
N GLY A 313 1.95 -21.38 -16.63
CA GLY A 313 2.99 -20.87 -17.52
C GLY A 313 3.37 -19.40 -17.28
N ILE A 314 3.02 -18.83 -16.11
CA ILE A 314 3.32 -17.43 -15.76
C ILE A 314 4.79 -17.26 -15.35
N ALA A 315 5.40 -18.31 -14.81
CA ALA A 315 6.82 -18.42 -14.52
C ALA A 315 7.30 -19.86 -14.77
N PRO A 316 8.58 -20.10 -15.11
CA PRO A 316 9.11 -21.46 -15.28
C PRO A 316 9.34 -22.18 -13.95
N THR A 317 9.53 -21.45 -12.84
CA THR A 317 9.86 -21.97 -11.51
C THR A 317 9.30 -21.08 -10.40
N GLU A 318 9.07 -21.65 -9.21
CA GLU A 318 8.39 -20.99 -8.08
C GLU A 318 9.16 -19.83 -7.42
N ASP A 319 10.48 -19.79 -7.61
CA ASP A 319 11.37 -18.76 -7.08
C ASP A 319 11.28 -17.43 -7.86
N ILE A 320 10.88 -17.47 -9.14
CA ILE A 320 10.70 -16.27 -9.98
C ILE A 320 9.23 -15.96 -10.32
N VAL A 321 8.27 -16.55 -9.58
CA VAL A 321 6.85 -16.20 -9.69
C VAL A 321 6.62 -14.74 -9.25
N PRO A 322 5.98 -13.89 -10.08
CA PRO A 322 5.68 -12.51 -9.70
C PRO A 322 4.84 -12.41 -8.42
N ARG A 323 5.08 -11.36 -7.62
CA ARG A 323 4.43 -11.12 -6.34
C ARG A 323 2.93 -10.79 -6.46
N THR A 324 2.52 -10.23 -7.61
CA THR A 324 1.18 -9.66 -7.83
C THR A 324 0.29 -10.51 -8.76
N ILE A 325 0.86 -11.46 -9.51
CA ILE A 325 0.16 -12.38 -10.43
C ILE A 325 0.71 -13.82 -10.33
N PRO A 326 -0.13 -14.87 -10.46
CA PRO A 326 -1.58 -14.82 -10.33
C PRO A 326 -1.96 -14.39 -8.89
N LYS A 327 -3.19 -13.93 -8.71
CA LYS A 327 -3.77 -13.72 -7.37
C LYS A 327 -4.42 -15.01 -6.88
N ILE A 328 -4.57 -15.21 -5.58
CA ILE A 328 -5.30 -16.36 -5.03
C ILE A 328 -6.53 -15.89 -4.24
N GLY A 329 -7.68 -16.50 -4.52
CA GLY A 329 -8.97 -16.16 -3.92
C GLY A 329 -9.59 -17.37 -3.24
N LEU A 330 -9.87 -17.25 -1.94
CA LEU A 330 -10.75 -18.15 -1.21
C LEU A 330 -12.19 -17.90 -1.67
N VAL A 331 -12.94 -18.98 -1.88
CA VAL A 331 -14.33 -18.95 -2.34
C VAL A 331 -15.21 -19.74 -1.37
N SER A 332 -16.39 -19.21 -1.05
CA SER A 332 -17.46 -19.94 -0.38
C SER A 332 -18.84 -19.47 -0.86
N GLN A 333 -19.87 -20.25 -0.56
CA GLN A 333 -21.28 -19.88 -0.80
C GLN A 333 -21.68 -18.63 -0.01
N SER A 334 -22.82 -18.03 -0.38
CA SER A 334 -23.37 -16.83 0.27
C SER A 334 -23.87 -17.10 1.69
N SER A 335 -23.25 -16.45 2.67
CA SER A 335 -23.58 -16.56 4.09
C SER A 335 -23.80 -15.18 4.73
N SER A 336 -24.58 -15.12 5.80
CA SER A 336 -24.77 -13.88 6.55
C SER A 336 -23.57 -13.64 7.48
N HIS A 337 -22.85 -12.53 7.32
CA HIS A 337 -21.57 -12.28 8.01
C HIS A 337 -21.25 -10.78 8.16
N LEU A 338 -20.34 -10.46 9.08
CA LEU A 338 -19.83 -9.10 9.28
C LEU A 338 -18.84 -8.68 8.19
N VAL A 339 -18.86 -7.40 7.82
CA VAL A 339 -17.83 -6.74 7.02
C VAL A 339 -17.06 -5.70 7.83
N LEU A 340 -15.98 -5.15 7.28
CA LEU A 340 -15.08 -4.20 7.95
C LEU A 340 -15.74 -2.90 8.47
N SER A 341 -16.97 -2.58 8.05
CA SER A 341 -17.77 -1.48 8.63
C SER A 341 -18.46 -1.84 9.96
N GLY A 342 -18.42 -3.11 10.37
CA GLY A 342 -19.23 -3.65 11.47
C GLY A 342 -20.67 -4.00 11.06
N GLU A 343 -21.06 -3.74 9.81
CA GLU A 343 -22.37 -4.12 9.28
C GLU A 343 -22.45 -5.62 8.97
N THR A 344 -23.63 -6.22 9.16
CA THR A 344 -23.91 -7.59 8.74
C THR A 344 -24.48 -7.60 7.33
N LEU A 345 -23.73 -8.12 6.36
CA LEU A 345 -24.31 -8.54 5.08
C LEU A 345 -25.14 -9.81 5.30
N LYS A 346 -26.35 -9.85 4.75
CA LYS A 346 -27.20 -11.06 4.73
C LYS A 346 -26.83 -11.94 3.54
N SER A 347 -26.94 -13.27 3.66
CA SER A 347 -26.76 -14.22 2.54
C SER A 347 -27.55 -13.79 1.29
N SER A 348 -28.82 -13.40 1.45
CA SER A 348 -29.70 -12.89 0.38
C SER A 348 -29.31 -11.54 -0.24
N GLN A 349 -28.14 -10.98 0.10
CA GLN A 349 -27.58 -9.77 -0.50
C GLN A 349 -26.35 -10.04 -1.38
N MET A 350 -25.97 -11.32 -1.58
CA MET A 350 -24.84 -11.70 -2.43
C MET A 350 -25.00 -13.10 -3.05
N ASP A 351 -24.40 -13.29 -4.23
CA ASP A 351 -24.43 -14.58 -4.94
C ASP A 351 -23.29 -15.50 -4.49
N ILE A 352 -22.20 -14.96 -3.95
CA ILE A 352 -20.98 -15.69 -3.58
C ILE A 352 -20.13 -14.88 -2.60
N VAL A 353 -19.38 -15.53 -1.72
CA VAL A 353 -18.40 -14.88 -0.81
C VAL A 353 -16.99 -15.18 -1.30
N ILE A 354 -16.15 -14.14 -1.39
CA ILE A 354 -14.75 -14.27 -1.82
C ILE A 354 -13.83 -13.45 -0.92
N ARG A 355 -12.65 -13.99 -0.62
CA ARG A 355 -11.53 -13.30 0.05
C ARG A 355 -10.26 -13.48 -0.76
N PHE A 356 -9.75 -12.39 -1.31
CA PHE A 356 -8.54 -12.40 -2.14
C PHE A 356 -7.28 -12.06 -1.33
N ILE A 357 -6.21 -12.81 -1.57
CA ILE A 357 -4.85 -12.38 -1.24
C ILE A 357 -4.26 -11.68 -2.46
N SER A 358 -3.63 -10.53 -2.25
CA SER A 358 -2.89 -9.79 -3.26
C SER A 358 -1.62 -9.22 -2.63
N ASP A 359 -0.49 -9.36 -3.32
CA ASP A 359 0.83 -8.95 -2.80
C ASP A 359 1.13 -9.57 -1.42
N THR A 360 0.88 -10.88 -1.30
CA THR A 360 0.98 -11.68 -0.06
C THR A 360 0.07 -11.27 1.12
N GLN A 361 -0.77 -10.24 0.96
CA GLN A 361 -1.64 -9.70 2.01
C GLN A 361 -3.14 -9.95 1.75
N PRO A 362 -3.95 -10.22 2.79
CA PRO A 362 -5.42 -10.21 2.70
C PRO A 362 -5.95 -8.86 2.23
N HIS A 363 -6.66 -8.86 1.10
CA HIS A 363 -7.13 -7.62 0.48
C HIS A 363 -8.43 -7.12 1.15
N ARG A 364 -8.46 -5.85 1.59
CA ARG A 364 -9.57 -5.30 2.40
C ARG A 364 -10.93 -5.20 1.68
N ALA A 365 -10.94 -5.13 0.35
CA ALA A 365 -12.15 -5.25 -0.49
C ALA A 365 -11.92 -6.37 -1.53
N ILE A 366 -12.10 -6.11 -2.83
CA ILE A 366 -11.63 -7.01 -3.90
C ILE A 366 -10.82 -6.24 -4.97
N PRO A 367 -9.72 -6.79 -5.51
CA PRO A 367 -9.04 -6.19 -6.67
C PRO A 367 -9.95 -6.26 -7.89
N LEU A 368 -10.18 -5.15 -8.61
CA LEU A 368 -11.24 -5.10 -9.62
C LEU A 368 -11.05 -6.13 -10.76
N THR A 369 -9.82 -6.30 -11.26
CA THR A 369 -9.52 -7.32 -12.29
C THR A 369 -9.69 -8.75 -11.77
N ALA A 370 -9.54 -8.97 -10.46
CA ALA A 370 -9.83 -10.26 -9.84
C ALA A 370 -11.35 -10.53 -9.78
N ALA A 371 -12.16 -9.50 -9.49
CA ALA A 371 -13.63 -9.58 -9.56
C ALA A 371 -14.15 -9.81 -11.00
N LEU A 372 -13.57 -9.15 -12.00
CA LEU A 372 -13.88 -9.43 -13.41
C LEU A 372 -13.51 -10.87 -13.79
N THR A 373 -12.36 -11.36 -13.32
CA THR A 373 -11.94 -12.76 -13.52
C THR A 373 -12.87 -13.74 -12.78
N THR A 374 -13.41 -13.39 -11.60
CA THR A 374 -14.49 -14.13 -10.94
C THR A 374 -15.73 -14.19 -11.82
N ALA A 375 -16.15 -13.07 -12.41
CA ALA A 375 -17.32 -13.06 -13.29
C ALA A 375 -17.14 -13.97 -14.52
N VAL A 376 -15.94 -14.02 -15.10
CA VAL A 376 -15.63 -14.99 -16.18
C VAL A 376 -15.69 -16.43 -15.67
N ALA A 377 -15.10 -16.73 -14.52
CA ALA A 377 -15.12 -18.08 -13.93
C ALA A 377 -16.56 -18.55 -13.63
N ALA A 378 -17.40 -17.69 -13.06
CA ALA A 378 -18.81 -17.92 -12.76
C ALA A 378 -19.68 -18.22 -14.00
N ARG A 379 -19.21 -17.88 -15.20
CA ARG A 379 -19.89 -18.18 -16.48
C ARG A 379 -19.30 -19.41 -17.20
N ILE A 380 -18.33 -20.11 -16.59
CA ILE A 380 -17.73 -21.35 -17.12
C ILE A 380 -18.20 -22.53 -16.24
N PRO A 381 -19.14 -23.38 -16.72
CA PRO A 381 -19.71 -24.44 -15.90
C PRO A 381 -18.67 -25.46 -15.45
N GLY A 382 -18.66 -25.82 -14.17
CA GLY A 382 -17.72 -26.74 -13.54
C GLY A 382 -16.42 -26.10 -13.04
N THR A 383 -16.33 -24.78 -12.88
CA THR A 383 -15.26 -24.13 -12.08
C THR A 383 -15.63 -24.08 -10.60
N ILE A 384 -14.65 -23.88 -9.70
CA ILE A 384 -14.94 -23.68 -8.26
C ILE A 384 -15.82 -22.44 -8.02
N VAL A 385 -15.68 -21.40 -8.83
CA VAL A 385 -16.50 -20.18 -8.69
C VAL A 385 -17.96 -20.47 -9.05
N GLU A 386 -18.21 -21.14 -10.17
CA GLU A 386 -19.57 -21.49 -10.61
C GLU A 386 -20.22 -22.52 -9.66
N GLN A 387 -19.47 -23.49 -9.15
CA GLN A 387 -19.94 -24.47 -8.14
C GLN A 387 -20.31 -23.84 -6.79
N MET A 388 -19.87 -22.61 -6.50
CA MET A 388 -20.07 -21.92 -5.22
C MET A 388 -21.04 -20.74 -5.31
N LEU A 389 -21.69 -20.53 -6.45
CA LEU A 389 -22.79 -19.56 -6.58
C LEU A 389 -24.01 -20.00 -5.74
N ALA A 390 -24.79 -19.02 -5.30
CA ALA A 390 -26.14 -19.22 -4.78
C ALA A 390 -27.04 -19.88 -5.84
N PRO A 391 -27.99 -20.74 -5.44
CA PRO A 391 -28.89 -21.43 -6.38
C PRO A 391 -29.86 -20.46 -7.08
N GLU A 392 -30.25 -19.38 -6.41
CA GLU A 392 -31.07 -18.30 -6.94
C GLU A 392 -30.20 -17.04 -7.09
N PRO A 393 -29.91 -16.58 -8.32
CA PRO A 393 -29.05 -15.42 -8.52
C PRO A 393 -29.81 -14.11 -8.30
N LEU A 394 -29.20 -13.17 -7.57
CA LEU A 394 -29.75 -11.84 -7.29
C LEU A 394 -29.97 -10.98 -8.54
N SER A 395 -29.30 -11.32 -9.64
CA SER A 395 -29.52 -10.71 -10.95
C SER A 395 -29.34 -11.74 -12.06
N SER A 396 -30.28 -11.78 -13.00
CA SER A 396 -30.17 -12.60 -14.21
C SER A 396 -28.95 -12.21 -15.06
N SER A 397 -28.49 -10.95 -14.97
CA SER A 397 -27.44 -10.40 -15.82
C SER A 397 -26.08 -10.26 -15.13
N ALA A 398 -25.95 -10.42 -13.81
CA ALA A 398 -24.71 -10.16 -13.08
C ALA A 398 -24.59 -11.00 -11.78
N ILE A 399 -23.37 -11.21 -11.29
CA ILE A 399 -23.09 -11.78 -9.97
C ILE A 399 -22.70 -10.69 -8.97
N THR A 400 -23.00 -10.91 -7.70
CA THR A 400 -22.83 -9.99 -6.58
C THR A 400 -21.89 -10.64 -5.58
N ILE A 401 -20.62 -10.24 -5.61
CA ILE A 401 -19.55 -10.83 -4.80
C ILE A 401 -19.53 -10.14 -3.43
N GLY A 402 -19.74 -10.89 -2.34
CA GLY A 402 -19.49 -10.46 -0.97
C GLY A 402 -17.99 -10.48 -0.66
N HIS A 403 -17.42 -9.32 -0.33
CA HIS A 403 -16.02 -9.12 -0.01
C HIS A 403 -15.86 -8.41 1.36
N ALA A 404 -14.66 -8.38 1.93
CA ALA A 404 -14.48 -7.90 3.32
C ALA A 404 -14.93 -6.44 3.61
N SER A 405 -15.13 -5.58 2.60
CA SER A 405 -15.69 -4.20 2.75
C SER A 405 -17.13 -4.03 2.23
N GLY A 406 -17.94 -5.09 2.09
CA GLY A 406 -19.29 -5.01 1.49
C GLY A 406 -19.42 -5.88 0.22
N ARG A 407 -20.10 -5.39 -0.82
CA ARG A 407 -20.42 -6.16 -2.03
C ARG A 407 -19.96 -5.49 -3.33
N LEU A 408 -19.76 -6.31 -4.35
CA LEU A 408 -19.45 -5.87 -5.71
C LEU A 408 -20.24 -6.64 -6.77
N GLN A 409 -21.10 -5.95 -7.52
CA GLN A 409 -21.76 -6.50 -8.70
C GLN A 409 -20.87 -6.42 -9.96
N VAL A 410 -20.72 -7.55 -10.67
CA VAL A 410 -19.92 -7.73 -11.90
C VAL A 410 -20.59 -8.72 -12.85
N ASN A 411 -20.31 -8.64 -14.15
CA ASN A 411 -20.77 -9.60 -15.15
C ASN A 411 -19.63 -10.00 -16.11
N ALA A 412 -19.77 -11.16 -16.75
CA ALA A 412 -19.02 -11.52 -17.95
C ALA A 412 -19.99 -11.94 -19.06
N THR A 413 -19.81 -11.34 -20.24
CA THR A 413 -20.58 -11.66 -21.46
C THR A 413 -19.78 -12.63 -22.30
N MET A 414 -20.20 -13.89 -22.32
CA MET A 414 -19.51 -14.97 -23.05
C MET A 414 -19.93 -15.02 -24.52
N HIS A 415 -19.01 -15.43 -25.40
CA HIS A 415 -19.25 -15.53 -26.84
C HIS A 415 -20.29 -16.63 -27.15
N LYS A 416 -21.43 -16.25 -27.77
CA LYS A 416 -22.59 -17.12 -28.07
C LYS A 416 -22.24 -18.55 -28.52
N LYS A 417 -21.39 -18.71 -29.54
CA LYS A 417 -20.88 -20.03 -30.00
C LYS A 417 -19.75 -20.58 -29.12
N LYS A 418 -18.59 -19.90 -29.06
CA LYS A 418 -17.42 -20.27 -28.25
C LYS A 418 -17.60 -19.93 -26.75
N LYS A 419 -18.50 -20.63 -26.05
CA LYS A 419 -18.92 -20.31 -24.65
C LYS A 419 -17.80 -20.13 -23.61
N LEU A 420 -16.58 -20.64 -23.86
CA LEU A 420 -15.42 -20.43 -22.98
C LEU A 420 -14.82 -19.01 -23.08
N ILE A 421 -15.03 -18.29 -24.20
CA ILE A 421 -14.39 -17.01 -24.50
C ILE A 421 -15.25 -15.84 -23.98
N PRO A 422 -14.77 -15.01 -23.05
CA PRO A 422 -15.44 -13.77 -22.67
C PRO A 422 -15.17 -12.67 -23.69
N VAL A 423 -16.23 -11.97 -24.13
CA VAL A 423 -16.17 -10.83 -25.07
C VAL A 423 -16.14 -9.50 -24.32
N SER A 424 -16.76 -9.45 -23.14
CA SER A 424 -16.66 -8.34 -22.19
C SER A 424 -16.72 -8.87 -20.76
N ALA A 425 -16.01 -8.21 -19.85
CA ALA A 425 -16.31 -8.26 -18.42
C ALA A 425 -16.78 -6.87 -17.95
N THR A 426 -18.02 -6.80 -17.46
CA THR A 426 -18.71 -5.56 -17.10
C THR A 426 -18.65 -5.31 -15.60
N VAL A 427 -18.46 -4.06 -15.18
CA VAL A 427 -18.63 -3.64 -13.79
C VAL A 427 -19.26 -2.26 -13.67
N PHE A 428 -20.11 -2.09 -12.65
CA PHE A 428 -20.78 -0.84 -12.37
C PHE A 428 -20.09 -0.09 -11.23
N ARG A 429 -19.92 1.22 -11.40
CA ARG A 429 -19.12 2.11 -10.56
C ARG A 429 -19.79 3.48 -10.46
N THR A 430 -19.18 4.38 -9.68
CA THR A 430 -19.49 5.81 -9.64
C THR A 430 -18.17 6.59 -9.58
N ALA A 431 -18.16 7.83 -10.03
CA ALA A 431 -17.02 8.75 -9.93
C ALA A 431 -17.46 10.14 -9.48
N LYS A 432 -16.50 10.99 -9.09
CA LYS A 432 -16.74 12.40 -8.76
C LYS A 432 -15.45 13.23 -8.91
N ARG A 433 -15.51 14.35 -9.63
CA ARG A 433 -14.53 15.45 -9.57
C ARG A 433 -14.54 16.04 -8.16
N LEU A 434 -13.39 16.03 -7.47
CA LEU A 434 -13.24 16.54 -6.10
C LEU A 434 -12.58 17.92 -6.08
N PHE A 435 -11.62 18.15 -6.95
CA PHE A 435 -10.91 19.41 -7.15
C PHE A 435 -10.40 19.49 -8.59
N GLU A 436 -10.19 20.70 -9.10
CA GLU A 436 -9.52 20.97 -10.37
C GLU A 436 -8.82 22.33 -10.30
N GLY A 437 -7.60 22.42 -10.82
CA GLY A 437 -6.76 23.61 -10.67
C GLY A 437 -5.28 23.30 -10.93
N ASP A 438 -4.42 23.93 -10.15
CA ASP A 438 -2.96 23.78 -10.22
C ASP A 438 -2.43 23.02 -9.00
N ILE A 439 -1.55 22.05 -9.23
CA ILE A 439 -0.77 21.37 -8.19
C ILE A 439 0.67 21.86 -8.28
N PHE A 440 1.30 22.12 -7.14
CA PHE A 440 2.68 22.57 -7.08
C PHE A 440 3.66 21.40 -6.83
N TYR A 441 4.81 21.45 -7.48
CA TYR A 441 5.97 20.59 -7.23
C TYR A 441 7.24 21.44 -7.20
N THR A 442 8.30 20.98 -6.54
CA THR A 442 9.58 21.70 -6.45
C THR A 442 10.50 21.33 -7.63
N ASP A 443 11.02 22.36 -8.29
CA ASP A 443 12.00 22.26 -9.38
C ASP A 443 13.30 23.00 -9.01
N VAL A 444 14.44 22.48 -9.46
CA VAL A 444 15.78 22.98 -9.13
C VAL A 444 16.41 23.57 -10.39
N VAL A 445 16.25 24.89 -10.55
CA VAL A 445 16.65 25.61 -11.78
C VAL A 445 18.16 25.72 -11.89
N LYS A 446 18.79 24.72 -12.51
CA LYS A 446 20.19 24.80 -12.95
C LYS A 446 20.36 26.00 -13.89
N LYS A 447 21.15 27.00 -13.48
CA LYS A 447 21.58 28.08 -14.38
C LYS A 447 22.42 27.48 -15.50
N THR A 448 21.98 27.69 -16.75
CA THR A 448 22.72 27.31 -17.95
C THR A 448 23.88 28.29 -18.19
N SER A 449 25.00 28.09 -17.50
CA SER A 449 26.28 28.70 -17.87
C SER A 449 26.91 27.90 -19.03
N SER A 450 26.99 28.51 -20.20
CA SER A 450 27.48 27.88 -21.42
C SER A 450 29.02 27.86 -21.51
N THR A 451 29.67 26.89 -20.85
CA THR A 451 31.09 26.61 -21.05
C THR A 451 31.37 25.10 -21.00
N THR A 452 32.22 24.63 -21.90
CA THR A 452 32.61 23.22 -22.01
C THR A 452 33.79 22.89 -21.08
N SER A 453 33.65 21.90 -20.22
CA SER A 453 34.78 21.19 -19.61
C SER A 453 34.40 19.75 -19.21
N THR A 454 35.38 18.86 -19.20
CA THR A 454 35.23 17.45 -18.83
C THR A 454 35.97 17.15 -17.53
N SER A 455 35.24 16.78 -16.48
CA SER A 455 35.79 15.98 -15.38
C SER A 455 34.75 14.97 -14.89
N THR A 456 35.23 13.81 -14.46
CA THR A 456 34.45 12.79 -13.76
C THR A 456 34.68 12.96 -12.26
N ASP A 457 33.62 13.24 -11.50
CA ASP A 457 33.71 13.27 -10.03
C ASP A 457 32.51 12.59 -9.37
N HIS A 458 32.78 11.96 -8.23
CA HIS A 458 31.79 11.23 -7.44
C HIS A 458 31.03 12.19 -6.52
N VAL A 459 29.71 12.10 -6.51
CA VAL A 459 28.87 12.86 -5.56
C VAL A 459 28.89 12.18 -4.19
N ASN A 460 29.80 12.63 -3.32
CA ASN A 460 29.61 12.50 -1.88
C ASN A 460 28.49 13.46 -1.44
N TYR A 461 27.66 13.03 -0.50
CA TYR A 461 26.76 13.95 0.21
C TYR A 461 27.56 14.74 1.27
N ASP A 462 27.31 16.04 1.35
CA ASP A 462 27.87 16.91 2.37
C ASP A 462 27.24 16.64 3.75
N SER A 463 28.06 16.70 4.80
CA SER A 463 27.72 16.36 6.19
C SER A 463 27.60 17.59 7.09
N SER A 464 27.26 18.76 6.52
CA SER A 464 27.27 20.09 7.15
C SER A 464 26.16 20.40 8.17
N GLY A 465 25.88 19.48 9.10
CA GLY A 465 25.41 19.73 10.47
C GLY A 465 24.07 20.42 10.76
N LEU A 466 23.42 21.09 9.80
CA LEU A 466 22.34 22.05 10.06
C LEU A 466 20.96 21.43 10.39
N HIS A 467 20.80 20.11 10.27
CA HIS A 467 19.56 19.41 10.61
C HIS A 467 19.54 18.80 12.04
N SER A 468 20.63 18.88 12.80
CA SER A 468 20.75 18.25 14.12
C SER A 468 19.86 18.90 15.18
N LEU A 469 19.80 20.23 15.27
CA LEU A 469 19.09 20.97 16.32
C LEU A 469 17.58 20.64 16.40
N GLY A 470 16.89 20.60 15.26
CA GLY A 470 15.47 20.25 15.21
C GLY A 470 15.20 18.79 15.58
N LEU A 471 16.15 17.89 15.33
CA LEU A 471 16.06 16.48 15.70
C LEU A 471 16.40 16.27 17.19
N ALA A 472 17.39 16.99 17.71
CA ALA A 472 17.77 16.99 19.12
C ALA A 472 16.60 17.43 20.02
N PHE A 473 15.96 18.57 19.70
CA PHE A 473 14.76 19.04 20.41
C PHE A 473 13.64 17.99 20.45
N VAL A 474 13.40 17.29 19.33
CA VAL A 474 12.40 16.21 19.28
C VAL A 474 12.83 14.97 20.07
N LEU A 475 14.11 14.63 20.12
CA LEU A 475 14.62 13.52 20.94
C LEU A 475 14.52 13.82 22.43
N GLU A 476 14.99 15.00 22.85
CA GLU A 476 14.98 15.46 24.24
C GLU A 476 13.55 15.59 24.79
N HIS A 477 12.63 16.15 24.01
CA HIS A 477 11.20 16.19 24.36
C HIS A 477 10.57 14.79 24.51
N ASN A 478 11.12 13.78 23.84
CA ASN A 478 10.74 12.37 23.98
C ASN A 478 11.61 11.60 25.00
N GLY A 479 12.40 12.30 25.84
CA GLY A 479 13.25 11.68 26.87
C GLY A 479 14.39 10.82 26.32
N LYS A 480 14.85 11.09 25.10
CA LYS A 480 15.96 10.38 24.43
C LYS A 480 17.19 11.26 24.36
N ASP A 481 18.34 10.62 24.45
CA ASP A 481 19.63 11.29 24.27
C ASP A 481 19.79 11.83 22.84
N SER A 482 20.39 13.01 22.73
CA SER A 482 20.67 13.74 21.49
C SER A 482 22.17 13.95 21.22
N SER A 483 23.06 13.57 22.16
CA SER A 483 24.48 13.93 22.15
C SER A 483 25.22 13.42 20.90
N TYR A 484 24.90 12.19 20.47
CA TYR A 484 25.44 11.55 19.27
C TYR A 484 25.14 12.29 17.95
N LEU A 485 24.26 13.30 17.95
CA LEU A 485 24.03 14.17 16.78
C LEU A 485 25.09 15.28 16.63
N PHE A 486 26.00 15.41 17.60
CA PHE A 486 26.98 16.48 17.69
C PHE A 486 28.43 15.98 17.87
N GLU A 487 28.64 14.67 18.06
CA GLU A 487 29.97 14.06 18.12
C GLU A 487 30.53 13.84 16.70
N GLY A 488 31.53 14.64 16.32
CA GLY A 488 32.38 14.41 15.15
C GLY A 488 33.71 13.76 15.52
N ASP A 489 34.33 13.04 14.59
CA ASP A 489 35.55 12.24 14.82
C ASP A 489 36.70 13.06 15.44
N SER A 490 37.21 12.60 16.59
CA SER A 490 38.29 13.27 17.34
C SER A 490 39.53 12.39 17.51
N GLU A 491 40.54 12.56 16.63
CA GLU A 491 41.91 12.09 16.89
C GLU A 491 42.82 13.27 17.29
N SER A 492 43.22 13.30 18.56
CA SER A 492 44.33 14.12 19.12
C SER A 492 44.11 15.66 19.15
N THR A 493 44.71 16.47 20.04
CA THR A 493 45.72 16.19 21.10
C THR A 493 45.61 17.20 22.27
N THR A 494 46.30 16.87 23.39
CA THR A 494 46.83 17.78 24.46
C THR A 494 45.89 18.43 25.49
N GLN A 495 46.40 18.50 26.72
CA GLN A 495 45.79 19.08 27.93
C GLN A 495 46.26 20.53 28.16
N ILE A 496 45.43 21.35 28.82
CA ILE A 496 45.85 22.44 29.74
C ILE A 496 44.91 22.38 30.97
N ASP A 497 45.34 22.89 32.13
CA ASP A 497 44.86 22.50 33.46
C ASP A 497 44.47 23.70 34.37
N VAL A 498 43.47 23.51 35.26
CA VAL A 498 43.04 24.36 36.43
C VAL A 498 42.76 25.89 36.25
N PRO A 499 42.15 26.63 37.22
CA PRO A 499 41.44 26.25 38.48
C PRO A 499 40.01 26.86 38.65
N SER A 500 39.36 26.54 39.79
CA SER A 500 38.01 26.98 40.23
C SER A 500 37.95 28.39 40.86
N LEU A 501 36.73 28.97 40.99
CA LEU A 501 36.31 29.93 42.05
C LEU A 501 34.77 30.12 42.11
N GLU A 502 34.24 30.53 43.26
CA GLU A 502 32.83 30.85 43.62
C GLU A 502 32.80 32.19 44.42
N PRO A 503 31.65 32.78 44.85
CA PRO A 503 30.39 33.12 44.16
C PRO A 503 29.96 34.60 44.43
N GLU A 504 28.63 34.89 44.48
CA GLU A 504 27.94 36.13 45.00
C GLU A 504 27.85 37.39 44.10
N PRO A 505 26.85 38.30 44.29
CA PRO A 505 25.43 38.09 44.64
C PRO A 505 24.43 38.95 43.78
N GLU A 506 23.16 39.04 44.21
CA GLU A 506 22.00 39.70 43.50
C GLU A 506 21.95 41.25 43.58
N PRO A 507 20.98 41.90 42.90
CA PRO A 507 19.81 42.41 43.65
C PRO A 507 18.42 42.41 42.91
N GLU A 508 17.35 42.59 43.70
CA GLU A 508 15.95 42.91 43.30
C GLU A 508 15.77 44.42 42.95
N PRO A 509 14.55 45.06 42.90
CA PRO A 509 13.14 44.59 42.83
C PRO A 509 12.25 45.35 41.79
N GLU A 510 10.93 45.05 41.73
CA GLU A 510 9.81 46.00 42.04
C GLU A 510 8.39 45.48 41.70
N ALA A 511 7.34 46.13 42.20
CA ALA A 511 6.01 45.54 42.46
C ALA A 511 4.78 46.30 41.89
N LYS A 512 3.60 45.60 41.87
CA LYS A 512 2.20 46.08 42.09
C LYS A 512 1.23 44.86 42.00
N GLN A 513 0.38 44.55 43.00
CA GLN A 513 -0.97 45.10 43.31
C GLN A 513 -2.03 44.80 42.21
N GLN A 514 -3.30 44.41 42.48
CA GLN A 514 -4.13 44.52 43.71
C GLN A 514 -5.37 43.56 43.77
N GLN A 515 -5.80 43.18 44.99
CA GLN A 515 -7.18 42.95 45.52
C GLN A 515 -8.29 42.09 44.82
N SER A 516 -8.46 40.83 45.29
CA SER A 516 -9.50 40.33 46.26
C SER A 516 -11.06 40.38 46.04
N LEU A 517 -11.71 39.24 46.35
CA LEU A 517 -12.95 38.99 47.18
C LEU A 517 -14.21 38.24 46.62
N GLU A 518 -14.72 37.38 47.51
CA GLU A 518 -16.13 36.94 47.80
C GLU A 518 -16.92 35.89 46.99
N GLN A 519 -17.89 35.27 47.71
CA GLN A 519 -18.77 34.15 47.36
C GLN A 519 -20.22 34.44 47.81
N VAL A 520 -21.23 33.80 47.18
CA VAL A 520 -22.60 33.65 47.74
C VAL A 520 -23.15 32.26 47.36
N GLU A 521 -23.91 31.63 48.27
CA GLU A 521 -24.69 30.40 48.03
C GLU A 521 -26.20 30.71 47.93
N GLU A 522 -26.99 29.88 47.24
CA GLU A 522 -28.45 29.81 47.45
C GLU A 522 -29.02 28.42 47.07
N THR A 523 -30.24 28.11 47.50
CA THR A 523 -30.73 26.71 47.70
C THR A 523 -32.19 26.50 47.23
N GLU A 524 -32.67 25.25 47.22
CA GLU A 524 -34.08 24.80 47.13
C GLU A 524 -34.73 24.76 45.71
N GLN A 525 -35.80 23.99 45.41
CA GLN A 525 -36.35 22.70 45.92
C GLN A 525 -37.22 22.04 44.79
N GLN A 526 -37.66 20.77 44.94
CA GLN A 526 -38.55 20.06 43.99
C GLN A 526 -40.00 19.89 44.49
N PRO A 527 -40.98 19.66 43.59
CA PRO A 527 -41.90 18.53 43.81
C PRO A 527 -42.46 17.78 42.57
N LYS A 528 -42.31 16.43 42.59
CA LYS A 528 -43.36 15.35 42.57
C LYS A 528 -44.50 15.34 41.50
N ALA A 529 -45.13 14.19 41.16
CA ALA A 529 -44.79 12.74 41.20
C ALA A 529 -45.99 11.88 40.70
N THR A 530 -45.76 10.63 40.24
CA THR A 530 -46.74 9.52 40.34
C THR A 530 -46.05 8.15 40.53
N LYS A 531 -46.80 7.13 40.99
CA LYS A 531 -46.38 5.76 41.41
C LYS A 531 -47.38 4.72 40.85
N LEU A 532 -47.14 3.41 40.72
CA LEU A 532 -46.00 2.46 40.93
C LEU A 532 -46.25 1.29 39.90
N GLN A 533 -45.75 0.03 39.91
CA GLN A 533 -44.98 -0.84 40.81
C GLN A 533 -44.34 -2.00 39.99
N TYR A 534 -43.27 -2.65 40.47
CA TYR A 534 -43.10 -4.13 40.45
C TYR A 534 -42.01 -4.57 41.46
N ARG A 535 -41.86 -5.90 41.67
CA ARG A 535 -41.22 -6.53 42.84
C ARG A 535 -39.82 -7.15 42.54
N PRO A 536 -38.78 -6.93 43.37
CA PRO A 536 -37.45 -7.52 43.18
C PRO A 536 -37.29 -8.93 43.80
N LEU A 537 -36.22 -9.63 43.40
CA LEU A 537 -35.73 -10.92 43.93
C LEU A 537 -34.21 -10.83 44.24
N PRO A 538 -33.62 -11.75 45.04
CA PRO A 538 -32.54 -11.39 45.98
C PRO A 538 -31.08 -11.37 45.48
N ASP A 539 -30.25 -10.81 46.35
CA ASP A 539 -28.79 -10.63 46.32
C ASP A 539 -27.97 -11.94 46.04
N PRO A 540 -27.02 -11.92 45.09
CA PRO A 540 -26.13 -13.05 44.78
C PRO A 540 -24.88 -13.19 45.68
N HIS A 541 -24.74 -12.46 46.79
CA HIS A 541 -23.64 -12.63 47.76
C HIS A 541 -23.73 -13.93 48.59
N ARG A 542 -23.60 -15.10 47.95
CA ARG A 542 -23.45 -16.39 48.65
C ARG A 542 -22.30 -17.23 48.09
N LYS A 543 -21.29 -17.49 48.94
CA LYS A 543 -20.12 -18.33 48.64
C LYS A 543 -20.47 -19.82 48.81
N HIS A 544 -20.08 -20.69 47.87
CA HIS A 544 -19.01 -21.68 48.09
C HIS A 544 -18.80 -22.69 46.93
N THR A 545 -17.58 -22.66 46.37
CA THR A 545 -16.74 -23.79 45.90
C THR A 545 -17.36 -25.13 45.49
N LEU A 546 -17.09 -25.53 44.24
CA LEU A 546 -16.20 -26.67 43.91
C LEU A 546 -15.69 -26.54 42.45
N ALA A 547 -14.49 -27.07 42.15
CA ALA A 547 -13.83 -26.92 40.85
C ALA A 547 -12.81 -28.04 40.56
N PRO A 548 -12.56 -28.40 39.28
CA PRO A 548 -11.40 -29.18 38.85
C PRO A 548 -10.22 -28.29 38.42
N ASN A 549 -9.00 -28.74 38.68
CA ASN A 549 -7.75 -27.96 38.57
C ASN A 549 -7.36 -27.52 37.14
N PHE A 550 -6.82 -26.31 37.05
CA PHE A 550 -5.66 -26.01 36.18
C PHE A 550 -4.46 -25.62 37.07
N PRO A 551 -3.21 -25.91 36.66
CA PRO A 551 -2.04 -25.66 37.51
C PRO A 551 -1.83 -24.15 37.72
N ALA A 552 -1.71 -23.73 38.98
CA ALA A 552 -1.44 -22.34 39.32
C ALA A 552 -0.02 -21.94 38.90
N VAL A 553 0.10 -20.85 38.14
CA VAL A 553 1.38 -20.16 37.94
C VAL A 553 1.87 -19.68 39.31
N PRO A 554 3.12 -19.96 39.71
CA PRO A 554 3.62 -19.54 41.02
C PRO A 554 3.60 -18.01 41.14
N ILE A 555 3.09 -17.51 42.26
CA ILE A 555 3.07 -16.07 42.56
C ILE A 555 4.51 -15.62 42.80
N THR A 556 5.12 -15.06 41.77
CA THR A 556 6.43 -14.40 41.86
C THR A 556 6.27 -13.02 42.50
N PRO A 557 7.33 -12.43 43.08
CA PRO A 557 7.29 -11.05 43.56
C PRO A 557 6.85 -10.05 42.47
N LEU A 558 7.13 -10.35 41.19
CA LEU A 558 6.70 -9.54 40.05
C LEU A 558 5.19 -9.65 39.79
N THR A 559 4.59 -10.84 39.83
CA THR A 559 3.12 -10.99 39.68
C THR A 559 2.37 -10.44 40.90
N ALA A 560 2.91 -10.56 42.11
CA ALA A 560 2.39 -9.90 43.30
C ALA A 560 2.45 -8.36 43.21
N ALA A 561 3.57 -7.81 42.71
CA ALA A 561 3.72 -6.37 42.50
C ALA A 561 2.78 -5.85 41.40
N LEU A 562 2.65 -6.56 40.28
CA LEU A 562 1.75 -6.17 39.18
C LEU A 562 0.27 -6.21 39.59
N ASN A 563 -0.15 -7.20 40.39
CA ASN A 563 -1.52 -7.24 40.92
C ASN A 563 -1.77 -6.11 41.92
N THR A 564 -0.81 -5.82 42.81
CA THR A 564 -0.87 -4.66 43.72
C THR A 564 -0.96 -3.35 42.93
N LEU A 565 -0.16 -3.19 41.88
CA LEU A 565 -0.14 -2.00 41.02
C LEU A 565 -1.48 -1.83 40.27
N ASN A 566 -2.05 -2.90 39.72
CA ASN A 566 -3.37 -2.85 39.08
C ASN A 566 -4.48 -2.45 40.05
N LEU A 567 -4.46 -2.93 41.30
CA LEU A 567 -5.42 -2.53 42.33
C LEU A 567 -5.24 -1.06 42.75
N GLN A 568 -4.01 -0.57 42.82
CA GLN A 568 -3.72 0.85 43.09
C GLN A 568 -4.15 1.75 41.92
N ILE A 569 -3.88 1.35 40.67
CA ILE A 569 -4.33 2.07 39.46
C ILE A 569 -5.86 2.08 39.38
N ALA A 570 -6.53 0.96 39.63
CA ALA A 570 -7.99 0.90 39.66
C ALA A 570 -8.56 1.86 40.72
N SER A 571 -8.00 1.86 41.93
CA SER A 571 -8.38 2.77 43.02
C SER A 571 -8.19 4.26 42.64
N LEU A 572 -7.06 4.60 42.01
CA LEU A 572 -6.77 5.97 41.56
C LEU A 572 -7.67 6.43 40.40
N LEU A 573 -8.08 5.52 39.50
CA LEU A 573 -8.99 5.84 38.40
C LEU A 573 -10.47 5.94 38.82
N THR A 574 -10.83 5.44 40.01
CA THR A 574 -12.20 5.54 40.55
C THR A 574 -12.40 6.70 41.54
N ASP A 575 -11.32 7.31 42.04
CA ASP A 575 -11.40 8.38 43.04
C ASP A 575 -11.14 9.77 42.41
N GLN A 576 -12.22 10.45 42.04
CA GLN A 576 -12.17 11.78 41.43
C GLN A 576 -11.62 12.89 42.36
N THR A 577 -11.34 12.61 43.64
CA THR A 577 -10.78 13.62 44.56
C THR A 577 -9.25 13.68 44.56
N LYS A 578 -8.56 12.76 43.88
CA LYS A 578 -7.09 12.57 44.00
C LYS A 578 -6.25 13.05 42.80
N THR A 579 -6.67 14.11 42.11
CA THR A 579 -5.82 14.76 41.09
C THR A 579 -5.26 16.10 41.55
N VAL A 580 -3.93 16.22 41.43
CA VAL A 580 -3.07 17.44 41.50
C VAL A 580 -2.52 17.86 42.89
N VAL A 581 -1.22 18.22 42.90
CA VAL A 581 -0.35 18.79 43.96
C VAL A 581 0.16 17.87 45.11
N GLY A 582 1.50 17.87 45.30
CA GLY A 582 2.10 17.93 46.65
C GLY A 582 2.77 16.67 47.22
N LEU A 583 4.08 16.47 46.96
CA LEU A 583 4.93 15.53 47.72
C LEU A 583 6.12 16.25 48.38
N PRO A 584 6.35 16.11 49.70
CA PRO A 584 7.44 16.82 50.40
C PRO A 584 8.86 16.39 49.95
N PRO A 585 9.86 17.30 49.99
CA PRO A 585 11.22 17.04 49.48
C PRO A 585 11.91 15.79 50.05
N GLN A 586 11.67 15.49 51.33
CA GLN A 586 12.28 14.36 52.03
C GLN A 586 11.85 12.98 51.49
N VAL A 587 10.70 12.90 50.83
CA VAL A 587 10.19 11.66 50.20
C VAL A 587 10.89 11.42 48.86
N SER A 588 11.09 12.49 48.08
CA SER A 588 11.75 12.45 46.76
C SER A 588 13.17 11.85 46.82
N ALA A 589 13.99 12.31 47.78
CA ALA A 589 15.36 11.83 47.95
C ALA A 589 15.46 10.31 48.24
N LYS A 590 14.53 9.78 49.07
CA LYS A 590 14.47 8.34 49.36
C LYS A 590 14.02 7.53 48.15
N LEU A 591 13.02 7.99 47.41
CA LEU A 591 12.58 7.34 46.16
C LEU A 591 13.67 7.34 45.08
N ALA A 592 14.34 8.47 44.83
CA ALA A 592 15.44 8.56 43.85
C ALA A 592 16.59 7.58 44.18
N THR A 593 16.90 7.41 45.46
CA THR A 593 17.91 6.45 45.94
C THR A 593 17.47 4.99 45.74
N LEU A 594 16.20 4.68 46.00
CA LEU A 594 15.63 3.34 45.79
C LEU A 594 15.60 2.96 44.30
N VAL A 595 15.18 3.90 43.43
CA VAL A 595 15.14 3.73 41.97
C VAL A 595 16.55 3.55 41.39
N LYS A 596 17.56 4.30 41.86
CA LYS A 596 18.97 4.08 41.46
C LYS A 596 19.49 2.68 41.84
N ARG A 597 19.03 2.11 42.98
CA ARG A 597 19.36 0.73 43.38
C ARG A 597 18.64 -0.32 42.53
N ALA A 598 17.35 -0.12 42.25
CA ALA A 598 16.55 -1.02 41.40
C ALA A 598 17.10 -1.07 39.97
N ASN A 599 17.37 0.09 39.36
CA ASN A 599 17.86 0.17 37.98
C ASN A 599 19.22 -0.54 37.80
N ARG A 600 20.16 -0.45 38.77
CA ARG A 600 21.43 -1.19 38.68
C ARG A 600 21.24 -2.71 38.66
N SER A 601 20.22 -3.25 39.33
CA SER A 601 19.89 -4.68 39.31
C SER A 601 19.28 -5.09 37.96
N VAL A 602 18.25 -4.37 37.51
CA VAL A 602 17.53 -4.68 36.25
C VAL A 602 18.44 -4.55 35.03
N VAL A 603 19.27 -3.50 34.96
CA VAL A 603 20.19 -3.27 33.84
C VAL A 603 21.24 -4.38 33.72
N ALA A 604 21.77 -4.89 34.84
CA ALA A 604 22.72 -6.00 34.84
C ALA A 604 22.09 -7.31 34.29
N SER A 605 20.86 -7.61 34.70
CA SER A 605 20.10 -8.76 34.18
C SER A 605 19.83 -8.62 32.67
N PHE A 606 19.32 -7.46 32.26
CA PHE A 606 18.92 -7.18 30.87
C PHE A 606 20.09 -7.24 29.89
N PHE A 607 21.28 -6.73 30.26
CA PHE A 607 22.48 -6.88 29.43
C PHE A 607 22.99 -8.33 29.37
N GLY A 608 22.89 -9.10 30.45
CA GLY A 608 23.22 -10.53 30.45
C GLY A 608 22.33 -11.33 29.48
N GLU A 609 21.02 -11.11 29.54
CA GLU A 609 20.03 -11.78 28.69
C GLU A 609 20.14 -11.37 27.22
N LYS A 610 20.31 -10.06 26.94
CA LYS A 610 20.59 -9.56 25.58
C LYS A 610 21.86 -10.15 24.98
N ARG A 611 22.92 -10.38 25.78
CA ARG A 611 24.17 -11.03 25.35
C ARG A 611 23.97 -12.52 25.06
N ARG A 612 23.11 -13.20 25.83
CA ARG A 612 22.71 -14.61 25.59
C ARG A 612 21.92 -14.77 24.29
N LEU A 613 20.94 -13.89 24.05
CA LEU A 613 20.15 -13.86 22.82
C LEU A 613 21.01 -13.60 21.58
N MET A 614 21.89 -12.58 21.59
CA MET A 614 22.81 -12.34 20.47
C MET A 614 23.77 -13.49 20.18
N ASN A 615 24.13 -14.29 21.20
CA ASN A 615 24.95 -15.49 21.00
C ASN A 615 24.14 -16.62 20.36
N MET A 616 22.92 -16.89 20.83
CA MET A 616 22.00 -17.85 20.21
C MET A 616 21.70 -17.50 18.74
N GLU A 617 21.48 -16.21 18.45
CA GLU A 617 21.25 -15.72 17.08
C GLU A 617 22.49 -15.93 16.20
N LYS A 618 23.71 -15.65 16.71
CA LYS A 618 24.97 -15.93 16.00
C LYS A 618 25.21 -17.42 15.76
N GLU A 619 24.79 -18.30 16.66
CA GLU A 619 24.86 -19.75 16.44
C GLU A 619 23.82 -20.23 15.43
N TYR A 620 22.58 -19.73 15.49
CA TYR A 620 21.54 -20.01 14.52
C TYR A 620 21.96 -19.59 13.10
N GLN A 621 22.48 -18.37 12.93
CA GLN A 621 22.99 -17.89 11.63
C GLN A 621 24.13 -18.77 11.11
N LYS A 622 25.10 -19.16 11.97
CA LYS A 622 26.15 -20.13 11.60
C LYS A 622 25.60 -21.50 11.22
N GLU A 623 24.50 -21.95 11.82
CA GLU A 623 23.84 -23.20 11.46
C GLU A 623 23.13 -23.10 10.10
N GLN A 624 22.47 -21.97 9.81
CA GLN A 624 21.85 -21.71 8.51
C GLN A 624 22.90 -21.57 7.40
N GLU A 625 24.03 -20.88 7.63
CA GLU A 625 25.16 -20.89 6.71
C GLU A 625 25.69 -22.31 6.44
N ARG A 626 25.79 -23.15 7.48
CA ARG A 626 26.20 -24.56 7.34
C ARG A 626 25.19 -25.38 6.52
N LYS A 627 23.88 -25.13 6.69
CA LYS A 627 22.81 -25.76 5.89
C LYS A 627 22.87 -25.30 4.42
N MET A 628 22.98 -23.99 4.18
CA MET A 628 23.14 -23.41 2.84
C MET A 628 24.39 -23.94 2.11
N ARG A 629 25.55 -23.97 2.78
CA ARG A 629 26.80 -24.50 2.20
C ARG A 629 26.74 -26.02 1.92
N LYS A 630 25.94 -26.79 2.67
CA LYS A 630 25.63 -28.20 2.33
C LYS A 630 24.76 -28.28 1.08
N MET A 631 23.65 -27.53 1.04
CA MET A 631 22.71 -27.52 -0.08
C MET A 631 23.39 -27.09 -1.41
N GLN A 632 24.22 -26.05 -1.38
CA GLN A 632 24.99 -25.61 -2.55
C GLN A 632 25.94 -26.69 -3.07
N LYS A 633 26.67 -27.38 -2.18
CA LYS A 633 27.56 -28.50 -2.56
C LYS A 633 26.78 -29.68 -3.14
N GLU A 634 25.58 -29.94 -2.66
CA GLU A 634 24.71 -30.99 -3.19
C GLU A 634 24.12 -30.62 -4.57
N GLN A 635 23.63 -29.39 -4.73
CA GLN A 635 23.22 -28.85 -6.03
C GLN A 635 24.36 -28.92 -7.05
N GLU A 636 25.58 -28.54 -6.68
CA GLU A 636 26.74 -28.60 -7.57
C GLU A 636 27.11 -30.05 -7.92
N ARG A 637 27.09 -30.98 -6.94
CA ARG A 637 27.30 -32.42 -7.17
C ARG A 637 26.25 -32.98 -8.14
N ASN A 638 25.00 -32.57 -8.01
CA ASN A 638 23.91 -33.00 -8.90
C ASN A 638 24.02 -32.36 -10.29
N ARG A 639 24.46 -31.10 -10.41
CA ARG A 639 24.79 -30.45 -11.69
C ARG A 639 25.93 -31.17 -12.42
N ARG A 640 27.00 -31.53 -11.71
CA ARG A 640 28.13 -32.32 -12.25
C ARG A 640 27.69 -33.71 -12.73
N LYS A 641 26.83 -34.41 -11.98
CA LYS A 641 26.20 -35.69 -12.42
C LYS A 641 25.36 -35.53 -13.69
N MET A 642 24.50 -34.51 -13.74
CA MET A 642 23.65 -34.24 -14.90
C MET A 642 24.49 -33.93 -16.14
N GLN A 643 25.56 -33.13 -15.99
CA GLN A 643 26.48 -32.78 -17.07
C GLN A 643 27.25 -34.00 -17.60
N THR A 644 27.67 -34.93 -16.73
CA THR A 644 28.29 -36.21 -17.17
C THR A 644 27.28 -37.15 -17.84
N SER A 645 26.02 -37.17 -17.40
CA SER A 645 24.93 -37.93 -18.05
C SER A 645 24.58 -37.37 -19.44
N LEU A 646 24.57 -36.04 -19.61
CA LEU A 646 24.39 -35.40 -20.91
C LEU A 646 25.57 -35.70 -21.85
N GLN A 647 26.81 -35.65 -21.36
CA GLN A 647 28.00 -36.01 -22.15
C GLN A 647 28.04 -37.50 -22.52
N SER A 648 27.57 -38.42 -21.67
CA SER A 648 27.52 -39.84 -22.01
C SER A 648 26.42 -40.15 -23.04
N LYS A 649 25.23 -39.53 -22.92
CA LYS A 649 24.18 -39.60 -23.95
C LYS A 649 24.67 -39.05 -25.30
N ALA A 650 25.26 -37.87 -25.32
CA ALA A 650 25.81 -37.28 -26.55
C ALA A 650 26.87 -38.20 -27.22
N ARG A 651 27.74 -38.84 -26.42
CA ARG A 651 28.72 -39.84 -26.92
C ARG A 651 28.06 -41.11 -27.45
N GLN A 652 26.95 -41.57 -26.86
CA GLN A 652 26.17 -42.71 -27.37
C GLN A 652 25.47 -42.35 -28.69
N GLU A 653 24.81 -41.19 -28.78
CA GLU A 653 24.16 -40.73 -30.02
C GLU A 653 25.16 -40.55 -31.16
N TRP A 654 26.34 -39.99 -30.89
CA TRP A 654 27.40 -39.82 -31.90
C TRP A 654 27.92 -41.18 -32.42
N ARG A 655 28.14 -42.16 -31.52
CA ARG A 655 28.48 -43.54 -31.89
C ARG A 655 27.34 -44.25 -32.63
N GLY A 656 26.09 -43.92 -32.33
CA GLY A 656 24.91 -44.42 -33.05
C GLY A 656 24.81 -43.90 -34.49
N ARG A 657 25.08 -42.61 -34.70
CA ARG A 657 25.13 -42.01 -36.06
C ARG A 657 26.29 -42.58 -36.89
N GLY A 658 27.48 -42.74 -36.30
CA GLY A 658 28.64 -43.34 -36.97
C GLY A 658 28.46 -44.78 -37.44
N LYS A 659 27.47 -45.52 -36.93
CA LYS A 659 27.08 -46.86 -37.40
C LYS A 659 25.94 -46.88 -38.44
N ARG A 660 25.44 -45.72 -38.88
CA ARG A 660 24.44 -45.57 -39.96
C ARG A 660 25.00 -44.90 -41.22
N GLN A 661 26.32 -44.82 -41.33
CA GLN A 661 27.02 -44.13 -42.43
C GLN A 661 28.27 -44.89 -42.89
N LYS A 662 28.19 -46.22 -42.82
CA LYS A 662 29.03 -47.24 -43.46
C LYS A 662 28.14 -48.40 -43.85
#